data_AF-B6JYI5-F1
#
_entry.id   AF-B6JYI5-F1
#
_cell.length_a   1.000
_cell.length_b   1.000
_cell.length_c   1.000
_cell.angle_alpha   90.00
_cell.angle_beta   90.00
_cell.angle_gamma   90.00
#
_symmetry.space_group_name_H-M   'P 1'
#
loop_
_entity.id
_entity.type
_entity.pdbx_description
1 polymer ?
#
loop_
_entity_poly.entity_id
_entity_poly.type
_entity_poly.pdbx_seq_one_letter_code
_entity_poly.pdbx_strand_id
1 'polypeptide(L)'
;MYKRVIVATRNFECKATFSAESRGWSLEKRSSMTALYSAIEDLCHSETVQTILVAMPGAIRVEQSNASLLDDVPIYSDLSTPKPLDPAADVLNETDQANYFHNLQNYYQERNTNASLEPVWPTAPSCSSLSDNRWMAYADNILWEVLHYRLPMVNGPDEHKWWRAYRKISQLYADKIVSLYKEGDLVLINDFYLFLVPKLVRTKLPNAHIGFFLHVPFCTSEIFRSLPHRSDVLNGVLASNVIAFQTESSARHFISTCLNVLGLETTATSVDTTEGSRVAIVHMPVGINVSRMRALCQTESVQSKISQLRGIYGDEVRLLVGRDRLDRVCGVLHKLRAFRELLRRYPEWRNRVVLVEITSIPKNGDVGDMNVKVEDLITTINGEFGSLYFSPVHHFHQLIKQDEYAAILSTADVACVSSIRDSMNTMALEYVACQKENKGTLILSEFSGTSEVLSSALLVNPYDYAGFAKQMHCALSMSEQEREQRYASLWQQVSTNTSSAWITNLIETIGNQIVAMDIHITTPALQTSQVLPLYRKANKRLFLLDYDGTLIANTKNVRTPIPTDKLLRTLKRLAANPRNIVWVLSGRSKKFLDEWMGDISELGLLAEHGSYVRPPQSSKWQDLTGDMDLSWKDSVRNVLQYFTERTQGSSLDEKKASLLWNFANANTSYGKFQALECQTNLEGFLSNNQNTEVVSSKYSLEVHPSMLNKGSVIQRILNCSPKDLQFVFCAGDDKSDENMFEAIRDRYRNRQQNSKKQDTEATATNPASVSTFCIRIGYTDKPTLADYHLPSAMDLLQALKELSG
;
A
#
# COMPACT_ATOMS: atom_id res chain seq x y z
N MET A 1 0.28 22.41 8.23
CA MET A 1 -0.27 22.29 6.86
C MET A 1 0.82 22.69 5.87
N TYR A 2 0.98 21.94 4.77
CA TYR A 2 2.02 22.18 3.76
C TYR A 2 1.74 23.46 2.97
N LYS A 3 2.78 24.26 2.70
CA LYS A 3 2.64 25.48 1.88
C LYS A 3 2.66 25.21 0.37
N ARG A 4 3.30 24.11 -0.04
CA ARG A 4 3.36 23.70 -1.44
C ARG A 4 3.18 22.18 -1.58
N VAL A 5 2.36 21.79 -2.54
CA VAL A 5 2.02 20.38 -2.81
C VAL A 5 2.24 20.10 -4.30
N ILE A 6 3.05 19.08 -4.59
CA ILE A 6 3.25 18.55 -5.94
C ILE A 6 2.31 17.36 -6.10
N VAL A 7 1.27 17.51 -6.91
CA VAL A 7 0.29 16.46 -7.18
C VAL A 7 0.65 15.78 -8.49
N ALA A 8 0.96 14.48 -8.44
CA ALA A 8 1.23 13.65 -9.60
C ALA A 8 0.01 12.76 -9.92
N THR A 9 -0.49 12.85 -11.15
CA THR A 9 -1.59 12.02 -11.66
C THR A 9 -1.23 11.41 -13.02
N ARG A 10 -1.94 10.36 -13.45
CA ARG A 10 -1.72 9.75 -14.78
C ARG A 10 -1.89 10.78 -15.90
N ASN A 11 -2.95 11.58 -15.89
CA ASN A 11 -3.21 12.55 -16.94
C ASN A 11 -3.77 13.85 -16.37
N PHE A 12 -3.65 14.94 -17.11
CA PHE A 12 -4.45 16.15 -16.85
C PHE A 12 -5.95 15.85 -16.99
N GLU A 13 -6.79 16.72 -16.39
CA GLU A 13 -8.25 16.60 -16.45
C GLU A 13 -8.84 16.81 -17.86
N CYS A 14 -8.01 17.18 -18.83
CA CYS A 14 -8.39 17.35 -20.22
C CYS A 14 -7.97 16.15 -21.10
N LYS A 15 -8.65 16.00 -22.23
CA LYS A 15 -8.24 15.20 -23.37
C LYS A 15 -7.68 16.16 -24.41
N ALA A 16 -6.59 15.76 -25.05
CA ALA A 16 -5.92 16.55 -26.06
C ALA A 16 -6.19 15.97 -27.46
N THR A 17 -6.60 16.84 -28.38
CA THR A 17 -6.68 16.55 -29.81
C THR A 17 -5.71 17.47 -30.54
N PHE A 18 -4.91 16.90 -31.42
CA PHE A 18 -3.91 17.56 -32.24
C PHE A 18 -4.35 17.52 -33.70
N SER A 19 -4.41 18.67 -34.34
CA SER A 19 -4.68 18.77 -35.78
C SER A 19 -3.35 18.72 -36.52
N ALA A 20 -3.12 17.66 -37.31
CA ALA A 20 -1.85 17.49 -38.02
C ALA A 20 -1.61 18.59 -39.08
N GLU A 21 -2.68 19.15 -39.64
CA GLU A 21 -2.64 20.19 -40.67
C GLU A 21 -2.35 21.57 -40.12
N SER A 22 -3.09 21.97 -39.08
CA SER A 22 -2.91 23.29 -38.46
C SER A 22 -1.77 23.32 -37.42
N ARG A 23 -1.28 22.14 -37.02
CA ARG A 23 -0.45 21.91 -35.82
C ARG A 23 -1.01 22.57 -34.56
N GLY A 24 -2.34 22.71 -34.52
CA GLY A 24 -3.12 23.27 -33.41
C GLY A 24 -3.58 22.21 -32.42
N TRP A 25 -3.91 22.66 -31.21
CA TRP A 25 -4.43 21.82 -30.13
C TRP A 25 -5.85 22.23 -29.74
N SER A 26 -6.71 21.25 -29.52
CA SER A 26 -8.00 21.44 -28.84
C SER A 26 -8.06 20.58 -27.58
N LEU A 27 -8.60 21.16 -26.50
CA LEU A 27 -8.66 20.55 -25.18
C LEU A 27 -10.12 20.42 -24.72
N GLU A 28 -10.51 19.20 -24.37
CA GLU A 28 -11.86 18.89 -23.89
C GLU A 28 -11.83 18.29 -22.49
N LYS A 29 -12.86 18.54 -21.67
CA LYS A 29 -12.95 17.96 -20.33
C LYS A 29 -13.05 16.43 -20.38
N ARG A 30 -12.28 15.76 -19.53
CA ARG A 30 -12.33 14.31 -19.36
C ARG A 30 -13.51 13.91 -18.48
N SER A 31 -14.15 12.80 -18.83
CA SER A 31 -15.32 12.25 -18.13
C SER A 31 -14.98 11.23 -17.04
N SER A 32 -13.70 10.88 -16.85
CA SER A 32 -13.22 9.88 -15.89
C SER A 32 -12.52 10.52 -14.70
N MET A 33 -12.58 9.88 -13.52
CA MET A 33 -11.96 10.33 -12.27
C MET A 33 -12.37 11.75 -11.85
N THR A 34 -13.65 12.09 -12.04
CA THR A 34 -14.21 13.41 -11.74
C THR A 34 -14.00 13.82 -10.29
N ALA A 35 -14.10 12.87 -9.35
CA ALA A 35 -13.88 13.11 -7.92
C ALA A 35 -12.44 13.58 -7.62
N LEU A 36 -11.43 12.91 -8.18
CA LEU A 36 -10.02 13.28 -8.01
C LEU A 36 -9.75 14.68 -8.59
N TYR A 37 -10.20 14.94 -9.82
CA TYR A 37 -9.95 16.24 -10.45
C TYR A 37 -10.70 17.36 -9.76
N SER A 38 -11.92 17.13 -9.27
CA SER A 38 -12.62 18.11 -8.43
C SER A 38 -11.89 18.38 -7.11
N ALA A 39 -11.29 17.37 -6.48
CA ALA A 39 -10.49 17.56 -5.28
C ALA A 39 -9.20 18.36 -5.56
N ILE A 40 -8.55 18.12 -6.71
CA ILE A 40 -7.37 18.89 -7.14
C ILE A 40 -7.77 20.33 -7.47
N GLU A 41 -8.88 20.54 -8.19
CA GLU A 41 -9.44 21.86 -8.48
C GLU A 41 -9.71 22.65 -7.19
N ASP A 42 -10.35 22.01 -6.19
CA ASP A 42 -10.59 22.60 -4.87
C ASP A 42 -9.26 22.97 -4.15
N LEU A 43 -8.23 22.13 -4.26
CA LEU A 43 -6.90 22.39 -3.69
C LEU A 43 -6.21 23.58 -4.39
N CYS A 44 -6.33 23.69 -5.71
CA CYS A 44 -5.78 24.78 -6.51
C CYS A 44 -6.47 26.12 -6.26
N HIS A 45 -7.70 26.14 -5.75
CA HIS A 45 -8.39 27.36 -5.32
C HIS A 45 -7.98 27.82 -3.91
N SER A 46 -7.19 27.03 -3.17
CA SER A 46 -6.74 27.40 -1.83
C SER A 46 -5.70 28.52 -1.89
N GLU A 47 -5.91 29.60 -1.12
CA GLU A 47 -4.94 30.69 -0.99
C GLU A 47 -3.71 30.31 -0.15
N THR A 48 -3.83 29.26 0.67
CA THR A 48 -2.78 28.86 1.62
C THR A 48 -1.82 27.82 1.07
N VAL A 49 -2.21 27.12 -0.01
CA VAL A 49 -1.45 26.01 -0.59
C VAL A 49 -1.16 26.27 -2.06
N GLN A 50 0.11 26.39 -2.41
CA GLN A 50 0.53 26.42 -3.81
C GLN A 50 0.53 25.00 -4.38
N THR A 51 -0.23 24.77 -5.46
CA THR A 51 -0.32 23.46 -6.11
C THR A 51 0.49 23.40 -7.41
N ILE A 52 1.29 22.34 -7.57
CA ILE A 52 2.00 22.01 -8.80
C ILE A 52 1.45 20.69 -9.33
N LEU A 53 0.86 20.69 -10.52
CA LEU A 53 0.23 19.51 -11.12
C LEU A 53 1.15 18.88 -12.17
N VAL A 54 1.66 17.68 -11.87
CA VAL A 54 2.52 16.89 -12.76
C VAL A 54 1.70 15.78 -13.41
N ALA A 55 1.51 15.83 -14.72
CA ALA A 55 0.71 14.82 -15.42
C ALA A 55 1.03 14.73 -16.92
N MET A 56 0.59 13.67 -17.58
CA MET A 56 0.64 13.56 -19.05
C MET A 56 -0.59 14.21 -19.70
N PRO A 57 -0.51 14.59 -20.98
CA PRO A 57 -1.69 14.88 -21.80
C PRO A 57 -2.64 13.66 -21.94
N GLY A 58 -2.08 12.46 -21.82
CA GLY A 58 -2.75 11.19 -22.08
C GLY A 58 -2.74 10.81 -23.55
N ALA A 59 -3.66 9.93 -23.97
CA ALA A 59 -3.80 9.53 -25.36
C ALA A 59 -4.20 10.74 -26.22
N ILE A 60 -3.32 11.17 -27.12
CA ILE A 60 -3.54 12.29 -28.03
C ILE A 60 -4.33 11.80 -29.24
N ARG A 61 -5.45 12.46 -29.56
CA ARG A 61 -6.19 12.22 -30.81
C ARG A 61 -5.55 13.02 -31.92
N VAL A 62 -5.35 12.44 -33.10
CA VAL A 62 -4.83 13.15 -34.28
C VAL A 62 -5.95 13.26 -35.31
N GLU A 63 -6.29 14.48 -35.71
CA GLU A 63 -7.26 14.76 -36.78
C GLU A 63 -6.54 14.97 -38.12
N GLN A 64 -7.05 14.32 -39.19
CA GLN A 64 -6.56 14.40 -40.57
C GLN A 64 -7.74 14.71 -41.52
N SER A 65 -7.55 15.55 -42.56
CA SER A 65 -8.58 15.79 -43.60
C SER A 65 -8.81 14.54 -44.45
N ASN A 66 -9.83 13.77 -44.06
CA ASN A 66 -10.73 13.08 -44.98
C ASN A 66 -11.94 12.59 -44.16
N ALA A 67 -12.70 13.55 -43.65
CA ALA A 67 -14.11 13.34 -43.35
C ALA A 67 -14.90 14.26 -44.27
N SER A 68 -15.09 13.82 -45.52
CA SER A 68 -16.26 14.28 -46.26
C SER A 68 -17.49 13.87 -45.45
N LEU A 69 -18.27 14.87 -45.06
CA LEU A 69 -19.64 14.74 -44.59
C LEU A 69 -20.42 13.81 -45.55
N LEU A 70 -20.64 12.56 -45.16
CA LEU A 70 -21.73 11.75 -45.67
C LEU A 70 -22.30 10.94 -44.51
N ASP A 71 -23.46 11.40 -44.07
CA ASP A 71 -24.45 10.65 -43.31
C ASP A 71 -24.84 9.35 -44.06
N ASP A 72 -25.10 8.31 -43.27
CA ASP A 72 -25.95 7.14 -43.52
C ASP A 72 -25.71 6.17 -44.70
N VAL A 73 -25.85 4.88 -44.33
CA VAL A 73 -26.04 3.63 -45.11
C VAL A 73 -24.80 2.70 -45.25
N PRO A 74 -24.90 1.39 -44.91
CA PRO A 74 -23.77 0.46 -44.94
C PRO A 74 -23.83 -0.56 -46.09
N ILE A 75 -22.86 -0.65 -47.02
CA ILE A 75 -22.58 -1.87 -47.82
C ILE A 75 -21.10 -1.93 -48.26
N TYR A 76 -20.54 -3.15 -48.22
CA TYR A 76 -19.31 -3.64 -48.85
C TYR A 76 -18.99 -3.06 -50.24
N SER A 77 -17.73 -2.63 -50.45
CA SER A 77 -16.84 -2.82 -51.62
C SER A 77 -16.01 -1.57 -51.93
N ASP A 78 -14.70 -1.57 -51.63
CA ASP A 78 -13.65 -1.64 -52.66
C ASP A 78 -12.25 -1.49 -52.03
N LEU A 79 -11.35 -2.39 -52.43
CA LEU A 79 -9.93 -2.39 -52.08
C LEU A 79 -9.21 -1.30 -52.87
N SER A 80 -9.18 -0.07 -52.34
CA SER A 80 -8.15 0.90 -52.73
C SER A 80 -7.15 1.05 -51.58
N THR A 81 -5.90 0.67 -51.86
CA THR A 81 -4.77 0.77 -50.93
C THR A 81 -4.61 2.21 -50.44
N PRO A 82 -4.58 2.47 -49.11
CA PRO A 82 -4.23 3.79 -48.58
C PRO A 82 -2.82 4.18 -49.06
N LYS A 83 -2.64 5.42 -49.52
CA LYS A 83 -1.31 5.98 -49.75
C LYS A 83 -0.46 5.80 -48.48
N PRO A 84 0.82 5.41 -48.59
CA PRO A 84 1.70 5.33 -47.42
C PRO A 84 1.84 6.73 -46.80
N LEU A 85 1.58 6.82 -45.49
CA LEU A 85 1.74 8.04 -44.70
C LEU A 85 3.19 8.53 -44.71
N ASP A 86 3.37 9.84 -44.60
CA ASP A 86 4.65 10.46 -44.23
C ASP A 86 4.87 10.30 -42.72
N PRO A 87 5.82 9.48 -42.25
CA PRO A 87 6.04 9.22 -40.82
C PRO A 87 6.46 10.48 -40.02
N ALA A 88 6.88 11.55 -40.71
CA ALA A 88 7.34 12.79 -40.07
C ALA A 88 6.20 13.67 -39.53
N ALA A 89 4.96 13.49 -40.01
CA ALA A 89 3.81 14.31 -39.58
C ALA A 89 3.25 13.92 -38.20
N ASP A 90 3.49 12.69 -37.74
CA ASP A 90 2.94 12.09 -36.52
C ASP A 90 3.85 12.20 -35.28
N VAL A 91 4.92 13.00 -35.35
CA VAL A 91 5.85 13.24 -34.24
C VAL A 91 5.74 14.70 -33.78
N LEU A 92 5.52 14.91 -32.48
CA LEU A 92 5.52 16.25 -31.88
C LEU A 92 6.94 16.79 -31.77
N ASN A 93 7.15 17.99 -32.31
CA ASN A 93 8.37 18.77 -32.06
C ASN A 93 8.23 19.60 -30.77
N GLU A 94 9.31 20.29 -30.36
CA GLU A 94 9.31 21.13 -29.15
C GLU A 94 8.30 22.29 -29.24
N THR A 95 8.10 22.85 -30.44
CA THR A 95 7.11 23.91 -30.67
C THR A 95 5.68 23.41 -30.47
N ASP A 96 5.36 22.20 -30.92
CA ASP A 96 4.04 21.60 -30.74
C ASP A 96 3.76 21.37 -29.23
N GLN A 97 4.78 20.95 -28.48
CA GLN A 97 4.69 20.77 -27.03
C GLN A 97 4.53 22.10 -26.28
N ALA A 98 5.23 23.16 -26.73
CA ALA A 98 5.06 24.50 -26.19
C ALA A 98 3.65 25.06 -26.48
N ASN A 99 3.12 24.82 -27.68
CA ASN A 99 1.75 25.21 -28.05
C ASN A 99 0.70 24.45 -27.22
N TYR A 100 0.90 23.15 -26.97
CA TYR A 100 0.05 22.40 -26.04
C TYR A 100 0.05 23.05 -24.66
N PHE A 101 1.24 23.39 -24.16
CA PHE A 101 1.39 23.97 -22.83
C PHE A 101 0.66 25.31 -22.71
N HIS A 102 0.76 26.17 -23.72
CA HIS A 102 0.01 27.43 -23.77
C HIS A 102 -1.51 27.20 -23.74
N ASN A 103 -2.02 26.29 -24.57
CA ASN A 103 -3.45 25.95 -24.56
C ASN A 103 -3.90 25.35 -23.22
N LEU A 104 -3.05 24.55 -22.59
CA LEU A 104 -3.31 23.96 -21.28
C LEU A 104 -3.39 25.05 -20.20
N GLN A 105 -2.48 26.02 -20.22
CA GLN A 105 -2.54 27.16 -19.29
C GLN A 105 -3.84 27.96 -19.47
N ASN A 106 -4.22 28.26 -20.71
CA ASN A 106 -5.47 28.96 -21.01
C ASN A 106 -6.68 28.15 -20.50
N TYR A 107 -6.70 26.84 -20.71
CA TYR A 107 -7.77 25.95 -20.24
C TYR A 107 -7.98 26.01 -18.72
N TYR A 108 -6.91 26.03 -17.93
CA TYR A 108 -7.02 26.13 -16.46
C TYR A 108 -7.29 27.57 -15.98
N GLN A 109 -6.75 28.59 -16.68
CA GLN A 109 -7.02 30.00 -16.37
C GLN A 109 -8.49 30.37 -16.56
N GLU A 110 -9.13 29.89 -17.64
CA GLU A 110 -10.57 30.07 -17.87
C GLU A 110 -11.43 29.47 -16.75
N ARG A 111 -10.89 28.52 -15.98
CA ARG A 111 -11.55 27.86 -14.84
C ARG A 111 -11.12 28.44 -13.49
N ASN A 112 -10.37 29.54 -13.49
CA ASN A 112 -9.80 30.19 -12.30
C ASN A 112 -8.93 29.26 -11.43
N THR A 113 -8.35 28.22 -12.03
CA THR A 113 -7.56 27.23 -11.30
C THR A 113 -6.11 27.71 -11.16
N ASN A 114 -5.69 28.08 -9.94
CA ASN A 114 -4.35 28.60 -9.68
C ASN A 114 -3.34 27.46 -9.42
N ALA A 115 -2.82 26.87 -10.50
CA ALA A 115 -1.85 25.78 -10.43
C ALA A 115 -0.67 25.96 -11.39
N SER A 116 0.52 25.55 -10.96
CA SER A 116 1.65 25.38 -11.87
C SER A 116 1.49 24.05 -12.59
N LEU A 117 1.34 24.07 -13.92
CA LEU A 117 1.11 22.87 -14.73
C LEU A 117 2.45 22.36 -15.26
N GLU A 118 2.70 21.06 -15.16
CA GLU A 118 3.99 20.46 -15.50
C GLU A 118 3.79 19.18 -16.33
N PRO A 119 3.74 19.28 -17.67
CA PRO A 119 3.50 18.13 -18.52
C PRO A 119 4.69 17.16 -18.51
N VAL A 120 4.37 15.87 -18.48
CA VAL A 120 5.30 14.76 -18.73
C VAL A 120 5.05 14.24 -20.14
N TRP A 121 6.08 14.24 -20.98
CA TRP A 121 5.96 13.80 -22.37
C TRP A 121 6.51 12.38 -22.54
N PRO A 122 5.74 11.43 -23.10
CA PRO A 122 6.21 10.09 -23.41
C PRO A 122 7.06 10.08 -24.70
N THR A 123 8.00 11.00 -24.89
CA THR A 123 8.87 11.04 -26.07
C THR A 123 10.12 10.21 -25.84
N ALA A 124 10.05 8.94 -26.23
CA ALA A 124 11.23 8.14 -26.55
C ALA A 124 11.46 8.16 -28.07
N PRO A 125 12.70 8.10 -28.57
CA PRO A 125 12.99 7.88 -29.99
C PRO A 125 12.45 6.56 -30.58
N SER A 126 11.70 5.77 -29.79
CA SER A 126 11.07 4.50 -30.18
C SER A 126 9.54 4.53 -30.24
N CYS A 127 8.88 5.65 -29.91
CA CYS A 127 7.44 5.83 -30.12
C CYS A 127 7.23 6.43 -31.51
N SER A 128 6.82 5.59 -32.46
CA SER A 128 6.69 5.95 -33.87
C SER A 128 5.38 6.67 -34.21
N SER A 129 4.43 6.83 -33.28
CA SER A 129 3.22 7.66 -33.50
C SER A 129 2.67 8.29 -32.21
N LEU A 130 2.08 9.47 -32.38
CA LEU A 130 1.28 10.22 -31.39
C LEU A 130 0.12 9.41 -30.76
N SER A 131 -0.38 8.40 -31.47
CA SER A 131 -1.48 7.53 -31.07
C SER A 131 -1.02 6.28 -30.27
N ASP A 132 0.29 6.07 -30.15
CA ASP A 132 0.86 4.87 -29.54
C ASP A 132 0.80 4.89 -28.00
N ASN A 133 -0.24 4.25 -27.47
CA ASN A 133 -0.52 4.13 -26.05
C ASN A 133 0.19 2.95 -25.36
N ARG A 134 1.21 2.34 -25.99
CA ARG A 134 1.90 1.15 -25.46
C ARG A 134 2.52 1.34 -24.07
N TRP A 135 2.78 2.58 -23.65
CA TRP A 135 3.28 2.90 -22.31
C TRP A 135 2.22 2.72 -21.20
N MET A 136 0.92 2.68 -21.54
CA MET A 136 -0.18 2.40 -20.61
C MET A 136 -0.50 0.91 -20.52
N ALA A 137 -0.02 0.09 -21.46
CA ALA A 137 -0.47 -1.28 -21.64
C ALA A 137 -0.20 -2.18 -20.42
N TYR A 138 0.91 -2.00 -19.70
CA TYR A 138 1.17 -2.77 -18.48
C TYR A 138 0.12 -2.47 -17.41
N ALA A 139 -0.20 -1.20 -17.22
CA ALA A 139 -1.19 -0.79 -16.23
C ALA A 139 -2.60 -1.24 -16.64
N ASP A 140 -2.99 -1.02 -17.90
CA ASP A 140 -4.34 -1.33 -18.42
C ASP A 140 -4.59 -2.84 -18.55
N ASN A 141 -3.60 -3.64 -18.95
CA ASN A 141 -3.79 -5.06 -19.28
C ASN A 141 -3.29 -6.02 -18.20
N ILE A 142 -2.47 -5.56 -17.24
CA ILE A 142 -1.90 -6.41 -16.20
C ILE A 142 -2.30 -5.92 -14.81
N LEU A 143 -1.97 -4.67 -14.45
CA LEU A 143 -2.28 -4.16 -13.11
C LEU A 143 -3.80 -4.04 -12.88
N TRP A 144 -4.54 -3.48 -13.83
CA TRP A 144 -6.00 -3.39 -13.75
C TRP A 144 -6.64 -4.75 -13.51
N GLU A 145 -6.25 -5.76 -14.29
CA GLU A 145 -6.75 -7.13 -14.17
C GLU A 145 -6.51 -7.69 -12.77
N VAL A 146 -5.25 -7.69 -12.32
CA VAL A 146 -4.85 -8.25 -11.03
C VAL A 146 -5.54 -7.56 -9.87
N LEU A 147 -5.56 -6.22 -9.85
CA LEU A 147 -6.19 -5.42 -8.80
C LEU A 147 -7.71 -5.69 -8.70
N HIS A 148 -8.34 -6.10 -9.80
CA HIS A 148 -9.75 -6.46 -9.88
C HIS A 148 -10.02 -7.98 -9.84
N TYR A 149 -9.13 -8.79 -9.25
CA TYR A 149 -9.28 -10.24 -9.11
C TYR A 149 -9.36 -11.02 -10.42
N ARG A 150 -8.69 -10.52 -11.46
CA ARG A 150 -8.56 -11.22 -12.73
C ARG A 150 -7.11 -11.57 -12.98
N LEU A 151 -6.86 -12.80 -13.40
CA LEU A 151 -5.52 -13.24 -13.77
C LEU A 151 -5.24 -12.74 -15.20
N PRO A 152 -4.14 -11.99 -15.41
CA PRO A 152 -3.80 -11.46 -16.72
C PRO A 152 -3.38 -12.61 -17.63
N MET A 153 -4.04 -12.73 -18.78
CA MET A 153 -3.72 -13.70 -19.83
C MET A 153 -2.85 -13.01 -20.88
N VAL A 154 -1.55 -12.88 -20.61
CA VAL A 154 -0.61 -12.13 -21.49
C VAL A 154 0.60 -13.00 -21.82
N ASN A 155 1.01 -12.98 -23.09
CA ASN A 155 2.22 -13.67 -23.54
C ASN A 155 3.48 -12.95 -23.04
N GLY A 156 4.52 -13.71 -22.66
CA GLY A 156 5.75 -13.17 -22.06
C GLY A 156 6.45 -12.03 -22.84
N PRO A 157 6.55 -12.06 -24.19
CA PRO A 157 7.20 -10.98 -24.95
C PRO A 157 6.51 -9.62 -24.82
N ASP A 158 5.17 -9.60 -24.83
CA ASP A 158 4.39 -8.37 -24.71
C ASP A 158 4.47 -7.81 -23.29
N GLU A 159 4.39 -8.68 -22.28
CA GLU A 159 4.57 -8.33 -20.87
C GLU A 159 5.89 -7.59 -20.64
N HIS A 160 7.00 -8.15 -21.11
CA HIS A 160 8.33 -7.54 -20.95
C HIS A 160 8.44 -6.18 -21.64
N LYS A 161 7.85 -6.03 -22.83
CA LYS A 161 7.83 -4.77 -23.56
C LYS A 161 7.04 -3.71 -22.79
N TRP A 162 5.86 -4.08 -22.28
CA TRP A 162 5.00 -3.19 -21.51
C TRP A 162 5.63 -2.79 -20.19
N TRP A 163 6.29 -3.72 -19.48
CA TRP A 163 7.00 -3.42 -18.24
C TRP A 163 8.13 -2.40 -18.43
N ARG A 164 8.94 -2.54 -19.49
CA ARG A 164 9.99 -1.55 -19.79
C ARG A 164 9.42 -0.17 -20.06
N ALA A 165 8.30 -0.09 -20.78
CA ALA A 165 7.62 1.17 -21.04
C ALA A 165 7.07 1.78 -19.74
N TYR A 166 6.48 0.96 -18.88
CA TYR A 166 5.96 1.35 -17.56
C TYR A 166 7.06 1.90 -16.63
N ARG A 167 8.24 1.27 -16.60
CA ARG A 167 9.41 1.79 -15.88
C ARG A 167 9.90 3.11 -16.45
N LYS A 168 9.98 3.22 -17.78
CA LYS A 168 10.45 4.44 -18.45
C LYS A 168 9.53 5.63 -18.15
N ILE A 169 8.21 5.44 -18.23
CA ILE A 169 7.28 6.53 -17.93
C ILE A 169 7.32 6.91 -16.44
N SER A 170 7.44 5.93 -15.55
CA SER A 170 7.63 6.19 -14.12
C SER A 170 8.89 7.01 -13.84
N GLN A 171 9.98 6.77 -14.58
CA GLN A 171 11.22 7.55 -14.47
C GLN A 171 11.01 9.00 -14.92
N LEU A 172 10.32 9.23 -16.03
CA LEU A 172 10.03 10.59 -16.51
C LEU A 172 9.21 11.40 -15.51
N TYR A 173 8.23 10.76 -14.85
CA TYR A 173 7.49 11.37 -13.74
C TYR A 173 8.39 11.73 -12.57
N ALA A 174 9.23 10.78 -12.14
CA ALA A 174 10.13 11.00 -11.02
C ALA A 174 11.15 12.12 -11.30
N ASP A 175 11.75 12.14 -12.49
CA ASP A 175 12.71 13.18 -12.90
C ASP A 175 12.05 14.56 -12.89
N LYS A 176 10.82 14.66 -13.42
CA LYS A 176 10.05 15.91 -13.40
C LYS A 176 9.74 16.35 -11.97
N ILE A 177 9.24 15.47 -11.11
CA ILE A 177 8.98 15.79 -9.69
C ILE A 177 10.26 16.26 -8.99
N VAL A 178 11.38 15.55 -9.18
CA VAL A 178 12.67 15.90 -8.58
C VAL A 178 13.15 17.28 -9.02
N SER A 179 12.94 17.65 -10.28
CA SER A 179 13.32 18.98 -10.79
C SER A 179 12.51 20.14 -10.19
N LEU A 180 11.29 19.88 -9.70
CA LEU A 180 10.36 20.88 -9.18
C LEU A 180 10.37 20.98 -7.64
N TYR A 181 10.84 19.91 -6.99
CA TYR A 181 10.82 19.77 -5.55
C TYR A 181 11.69 20.83 -4.85
N LYS A 182 11.18 21.39 -3.76
CA LYS A 182 11.95 22.12 -2.77
C LYS A 182 11.70 21.52 -1.39
N GLU A 183 12.66 21.71 -0.50
CA GLU A 183 12.57 21.19 0.86
C GLU A 183 11.28 21.66 1.55
N GLY A 184 10.58 20.71 2.19
CA GLY A 184 9.30 20.95 2.84
C GLY A 184 8.06 20.79 1.95
N ASP A 185 8.21 20.50 0.65
CA ASP A 185 7.07 20.16 -0.21
C ASP A 185 6.47 18.79 0.15
N LEU A 186 5.15 18.64 -0.03
CA LEU A 186 4.50 17.34 -0.09
C LEU A 186 4.41 16.87 -1.54
N VAL A 187 4.87 15.65 -1.83
CA VAL A 187 4.67 14.96 -3.11
C VAL A 187 3.51 13.98 -2.96
N LEU A 188 2.37 14.28 -3.59
CA LEU A 188 1.16 13.45 -3.56
C LEU A 188 0.99 12.70 -4.89
N ILE A 189 1.20 11.38 -4.88
CA ILE A 189 1.18 10.52 -6.07
C ILE A 189 -0.13 9.73 -6.11
N ASN A 190 -0.79 9.71 -7.27
CA ASN A 190 -2.09 9.09 -7.43
C ASN A 190 -2.08 7.91 -8.40
N ASP A 191 -2.64 6.81 -7.91
CA ASP A 191 -3.10 5.64 -8.65
C ASP A 191 -2.03 4.69 -9.22
N PHE A 192 -2.47 3.51 -9.63
CA PHE A 192 -1.62 2.36 -10.00
C PHE A 192 -0.73 2.57 -11.22
N TYR A 193 -0.90 3.65 -11.99
CA TYR A 193 0.02 4.00 -13.09
C TYR A 193 1.39 4.48 -12.61
N LEU A 194 1.48 4.86 -11.34
CA LEU A 194 2.64 5.51 -10.76
C LEU A 194 3.22 4.73 -9.57
N PHE A 195 2.95 3.41 -9.46
CA PHE A 195 3.44 2.61 -8.33
C PHE A 195 4.96 2.68 -8.12
N LEU A 196 5.75 2.90 -9.18
CA LEU A 196 7.22 2.95 -9.07
C LEU A 196 7.75 4.34 -8.73
N VAL A 197 6.95 5.38 -8.93
CA VAL A 197 7.38 6.78 -8.78
C VAL A 197 7.88 7.10 -7.37
N PRO A 198 7.23 6.65 -6.27
CA PRO A 198 7.70 6.98 -4.92
C PRO A 198 9.15 6.55 -4.69
N LYS A 199 9.54 5.33 -5.10
CA LYS A 199 10.92 4.84 -4.95
C LYS A 199 11.93 5.62 -5.79
N LEU A 200 11.55 5.97 -7.01
CA LEU A 200 12.41 6.74 -7.91
C LEU A 200 12.65 8.17 -7.38
N VAL A 201 11.62 8.81 -6.82
CA VAL A 201 11.74 10.11 -6.15
C VAL A 201 12.59 10.00 -4.88
N ARG A 202 12.29 9.03 -4.00
CA ARG A 202 13.03 8.78 -2.75
C ARG A 202 14.53 8.56 -2.96
N THR A 203 14.90 7.88 -4.05
CA THR A 203 16.31 7.61 -4.40
C THR A 203 17.09 8.92 -4.63
N LYS A 204 16.45 9.96 -5.15
CA LYS A 204 17.07 11.28 -5.38
C LYS A 204 16.82 12.25 -4.23
N LEU A 205 15.71 12.10 -3.52
CA LEU A 205 15.26 12.96 -2.44
C LEU A 205 14.91 12.11 -1.20
N PRO A 206 15.90 11.66 -0.41
CA PRO A 206 15.69 10.74 0.71
C PRO A 206 14.69 11.26 1.77
N ASN A 207 14.70 12.57 2.01
CA ASN A 207 13.89 13.22 3.04
C ASN A 207 12.56 13.80 2.53
N ALA A 208 12.16 13.53 1.27
CA ALA A 208 10.92 14.08 0.72
C ALA A 208 9.68 13.57 1.46
N HIS A 209 8.69 14.42 1.70
CA HIS A 209 7.40 13.97 2.22
C HIS A 209 6.59 13.41 1.04
N ILE A 210 6.34 12.10 1.02
CA ILE A 210 5.67 11.42 -0.09
C ILE A 210 4.40 10.72 0.41
N GLY A 211 3.25 11.12 -0.12
CA GLY A 211 1.98 10.42 0.03
C GLY A 211 1.58 9.71 -1.26
N PHE A 212 1.04 8.50 -1.15
CA PHE A 212 0.47 7.77 -2.28
C PHE A 212 -0.99 7.44 -2.01
N PHE A 213 -1.88 7.65 -2.99
CA PHE A 213 -3.29 7.27 -2.89
C PHE A 213 -3.67 6.31 -4.02
N LEU A 214 -4.23 5.13 -3.69
CA LEU A 214 -4.75 4.17 -4.66
C LEU A 214 -6.26 4.33 -4.84
N HIS A 215 -6.69 4.67 -6.05
CA HIS A 215 -8.11 4.93 -6.35
C HIS A 215 -8.89 3.67 -6.70
N VAL A 216 -8.22 2.64 -7.20
CA VAL A 216 -8.80 1.32 -7.51
C VAL A 216 -8.70 0.36 -6.32
N PRO A 217 -9.37 -0.80 -6.34
CA PRO A 217 -9.23 -1.81 -5.30
C PRO A 217 -7.82 -2.36 -5.21
N PHE A 218 -7.42 -2.87 -4.05
CA PHE A 218 -6.23 -3.70 -3.91
C PHE A 218 -6.60 -5.18 -3.76
N CYS A 219 -5.88 -6.05 -4.46
CA CYS A 219 -6.18 -7.48 -4.48
C CYS A 219 -5.52 -8.26 -3.34
N THR A 220 -5.94 -9.52 -3.10
CA THR A 220 -5.35 -10.38 -2.07
C THR A 220 -3.94 -10.79 -2.48
N SER A 221 -3.15 -11.24 -1.49
CA SER A 221 -1.80 -11.74 -1.73
C SER A 221 -1.76 -12.96 -2.68
N GLU A 222 -2.84 -13.71 -2.80
CA GLU A 222 -2.95 -14.83 -3.73
C GLU A 222 -2.96 -14.38 -5.19
N ILE A 223 -3.81 -13.42 -5.52
CA ILE A 223 -3.91 -12.85 -6.87
C ILE A 223 -2.68 -12.00 -7.16
N PHE A 224 -2.23 -11.15 -6.22
CA PHE A 224 -1.08 -10.28 -6.43
C PHE A 224 0.21 -11.04 -6.76
N ARG A 225 0.37 -12.27 -6.22
CA ARG A 225 1.53 -13.12 -6.50
C ARG A 225 1.64 -13.56 -7.96
N SER A 226 0.57 -13.45 -8.75
CA SER A 226 0.61 -13.74 -10.19
C SER A 226 1.44 -12.71 -10.98
N LEU A 227 1.70 -11.52 -10.42
CA LEU A 227 2.52 -10.51 -11.08
C LEU A 227 4.00 -10.97 -11.14
N PRO A 228 4.62 -10.97 -12.34
CA PRO A 228 6.06 -11.24 -12.47
C PRO A 228 6.91 -10.25 -11.69
N HIS A 229 6.57 -8.96 -11.79
CA HIS A 229 7.27 -7.84 -11.15
C HIS A 229 6.66 -7.40 -9.80
N ARG A 230 6.02 -8.33 -9.07
CA ARG A 230 5.35 -8.05 -7.78
C ARG A 230 6.24 -7.33 -6.76
N SER A 231 7.50 -7.73 -6.65
CA SER A 231 8.44 -7.14 -5.68
C SER A 231 8.81 -5.71 -6.07
N ASP A 232 8.98 -5.44 -7.36
CA ASP A 232 9.29 -4.09 -7.87
C ASP A 232 8.13 -3.13 -7.63
N VAL A 233 6.90 -3.59 -7.87
CA VAL A 233 5.68 -2.80 -7.65
C VAL A 233 5.51 -2.46 -6.16
N LEU A 234 5.64 -3.46 -5.26
CA LEU A 234 5.50 -3.23 -3.82
C LEU A 234 6.61 -2.33 -3.27
N ASN A 235 7.87 -2.61 -3.60
CA ASN A 235 8.99 -1.77 -3.17
C ASN A 235 8.91 -0.35 -3.77
N GLY A 236 8.33 -0.22 -4.97
CA GLY A 236 8.04 1.07 -5.59
C GLY A 236 7.15 1.94 -4.71
N VAL A 237 6.00 1.41 -4.30
CA VAL A 237 5.00 2.19 -3.56
C VAL A 237 5.35 2.34 -2.08
N LEU A 238 6.03 1.35 -1.49
CA LEU A 238 6.52 1.37 -0.10
C LEU A 238 7.61 2.42 0.18
N ALA A 239 8.13 3.12 -0.83
CA ALA A 239 9.01 4.26 -0.61
C ALA A 239 8.25 5.57 -0.26
N SER A 240 6.92 5.49 -0.16
CA SER A 240 6.05 6.55 0.38
C SER A 240 6.15 6.62 1.90
N ASN A 241 5.91 7.78 2.51
CA ASN A 241 5.71 7.87 3.95
C ASN A 241 4.32 7.34 4.35
N VAL A 242 3.32 7.66 3.53
CA VAL A 242 1.92 7.27 3.76
C VAL A 242 1.32 6.69 2.48
N ILE A 243 0.63 5.57 2.59
CA ILE A 243 -0.16 4.95 1.51
C ILE A 243 -1.61 4.92 1.96
N ALA A 244 -2.47 5.55 1.16
CA ALA A 244 -3.90 5.68 1.41
C ALA A 244 -4.71 4.87 0.38
N PHE A 245 -5.79 4.26 0.86
CA PHE A 245 -6.72 3.46 0.06
C PHE A 245 -8.15 3.98 0.18
N GLN A 246 -9.04 3.58 -0.73
CA GLN A 246 -10.46 3.90 -0.66
C GLN A 246 -11.18 3.15 0.46
N THR A 247 -10.84 1.86 0.65
CA THR A 247 -11.52 0.94 1.58
C THR A 247 -10.54 0.34 2.59
N GLU A 248 -11.05 -0.03 3.76
CA GLU A 248 -10.25 -0.73 4.78
C GLU A 248 -9.81 -2.12 4.27
N SER A 249 -10.67 -2.80 3.51
CA SER A 249 -10.38 -4.09 2.88
C SER A 249 -9.15 -4.03 1.97
N SER A 250 -9.02 -2.99 1.15
CA SER A 250 -7.85 -2.79 0.28
C SER A 250 -6.58 -2.55 1.09
N ALA A 251 -6.65 -1.74 2.16
CA ALA A 251 -5.53 -1.50 3.06
C ALA A 251 -5.04 -2.81 3.73
N ARG A 252 -5.96 -3.62 4.26
CA ARG A 252 -5.62 -4.93 4.86
C ARG A 252 -5.00 -5.89 3.84
N HIS A 253 -5.52 -5.93 2.62
CA HIS A 253 -4.94 -6.74 1.55
C HIS A 253 -3.53 -6.30 1.18
N PHE A 254 -3.26 -5.00 1.13
CA PHE A 254 -1.93 -4.46 0.87
C PHE A 254 -0.94 -4.89 1.96
N ILE A 255 -1.29 -4.69 3.24
CA ILE A 255 -0.45 -5.10 4.39
C ILE A 255 -0.15 -6.60 4.33
N SER A 256 -1.18 -7.43 4.15
CA SER A 256 -1.03 -8.88 4.01
C SER A 256 -0.14 -9.27 2.82
N THR A 257 -0.23 -8.52 1.72
CA THR A 257 0.60 -8.74 0.53
C THR A 257 2.06 -8.39 0.79
N CYS A 258 2.35 -7.29 1.48
CA CYS A 258 3.71 -6.93 1.90
C CYS A 258 4.33 -8.01 2.79
N LEU A 259 3.57 -8.53 3.76
CA LEU A 259 4.02 -9.64 4.62
C LEU A 259 4.30 -10.92 3.82
N ASN A 260 3.36 -11.32 2.95
CA ASN A 260 3.43 -12.61 2.25
C ASN A 260 4.41 -12.62 1.06
N VAL A 261 4.54 -11.50 0.35
CA VAL A 261 5.38 -11.41 -0.86
C VAL A 261 6.81 -10.99 -0.53
N LEU A 262 6.98 -10.00 0.35
CA LEU A 262 8.28 -9.43 0.69
C LEU A 262 8.82 -9.91 2.05
N GLY A 263 7.99 -10.54 2.89
CA GLY A 263 8.42 -10.96 4.23
C GLY A 263 8.62 -9.80 5.21
N LEU A 264 8.04 -8.63 4.91
CA LEU A 264 8.18 -7.42 5.72
C LEU A 264 7.46 -7.54 7.07
N GLU A 265 7.92 -6.74 8.03
CA GLU A 265 7.22 -6.57 9.30
C GLU A 265 6.05 -5.59 9.12
N THR A 266 4.94 -5.89 9.79
CA THR A 266 3.69 -5.18 9.58
C THR A 266 2.91 -5.08 10.88
N THR A 267 2.24 -3.95 11.07
CA THR A 267 1.18 -3.78 12.07
C THR A 267 -0.19 -3.72 11.36
N ALA A 268 -1.26 -3.43 12.11
CA ALA A 268 -2.58 -3.19 11.50
C ALA A 268 -2.61 -1.93 10.62
N THR A 269 -1.69 -0.98 10.83
CA THR A 269 -1.71 0.35 10.19
C THR A 269 -0.35 0.78 9.64
N SER A 270 0.63 -0.12 9.60
CA SER A 270 1.97 0.21 9.08
C SER A 270 2.69 -1.00 8.48
N VAL A 271 3.64 -0.71 7.60
CA VAL A 271 4.59 -1.68 7.01
C VAL A 271 6.00 -1.14 7.18
N ASP A 272 6.90 -1.98 7.68
CA ASP A 272 8.31 -1.64 7.85
C ASP A 272 9.12 -2.20 6.67
N THR A 273 9.78 -1.30 5.95
CA THR A 273 10.56 -1.63 4.74
C THR A 273 11.94 -2.15 5.09
N THR A 274 12.58 -2.89 4.18
CA THR A 274 13.96 -3.37 4.39
C THR A 274 15.01 -2.27 4.49
N GLU A 275 14.69 -1.02 4.15
CA GLU A 275 15.65 0.09 4.01
C GLU A 275 15.78 1.00 5.24
N GLY A 276 14.87 0.95 6.21
CA GLY A 276 14.88 1.91 7.32
C GLY A 276 13.50 2.27 7.80
N SER A 277 12.59 2.28 6.85
CA SER A 277 11.49 3.22 6.86
C SER A 277 10.20 2.52 7.21
N ARG A 278 9.44 3.16 8.08
CA ARG A 278 8.06 2.81 8.36
C ARG A 278 7.13 3.55 7.42
N VAL A 279 6.17 2.83 6.86
CA VAL A 279 5.14 3.37 5.97
C VAL A 279 3.80 3.26 6.68
N ALA A 280 3.09 4.37 6.86
CA ALA A 280 1.75 4.36 7.43
C ALA A 280 0.73 3.98 6.35
N ILE A 281 -0.22 3.13 6.71
CA ILE A 281 -1.29 2.66 5.86
C ILE A 281 -2.61 3.20 6.40
N VAL A 282 -3.33 3.95 5.57
CA VAL A 282 -4.60 4.58 5.93
C VAL A 282 -5.67 4.28 4.88
N HIS A 283 -6.94 4.49 5.22
CA HIS A 283 -8.04 4.43 4.27
C HIS A 283 -8.91 5.68 4.41
N MET A 284 -9.28 6.28 3.28
CA MET A 284 -10.02 7.54 3.20
C MET A 284 -10.84 7.57 1.90
N PRO A 285 -12.14 7.23 1.95
CA PRO A 285 -12.98 7.19 0.76
C PRO A 285 -13.15 8.58 0.15
N VAL A 286 -12.93 8.68 -1.17
CA VAL A 286 -13.05 9.96 -1.90
C VAL A 286 -14.50 10.45 -2.01
N GLY A 287 -14.69 11.75 -1.81
CA GLY A 287 -15.96 12.45 -1.98
C GLY A 287 -16.12 13.11 -3.35
N ILE A 288 -17.31 13.66 -3.61
CA ILE A 288 -17.59 14.48 -4.82
C ILE A 288 -17.74 15.96 -4.47
N ASN A 289 -17.71 16.82 -5.49
CA ASN A 289 -18.06 18.23 -5.32
C ASN A 289 -19.60 18.40 -5.33
N VAL A 290 -20.20 18.24 -4.16
CA VAL A 290 -21.66 18.29 -3.95
C VAL A 290 -22.22 19.65 -4.34
N SER A 291 -21.54 20.74 -3.98
CA SER A 291 -21.96 22.12 -4.28
C SER A 291 -22.09 22.36 -5.79
N ARG A 292 -21.09 21.93 -6.58
CA ARG A 292 -21.12 22.04 -8.03
C ARG A 292 -22.25 21.22 -8.64
N MET A 293 -22.47 19.99 -8.16
CA MET A 293 -23.55 19.15 -8.67
C MET A 293 -24.92 19.75 -8.38
N ARG A 294 -25.14 20.27 -7.16
CA ARG A 294 -26.39 20.95 -6.81
C ARG A 294 -26.62 22.21 -7.62
N ALA A 295 -25.58 23.03 -7.82
CA ALA A 295 -25.68 24.24 -8.63
C ALA A 295 -26.04 23.89 -10.09
N LEU A 296 -25.42 22.85 -10.65
CA LEU A 296 -25.74 22.35 -11.98
C LEU A 296 -27.21 21.94 -12.10
N CYS A 297 -27.74 21.22 -11.10
CA CYS A 297 -29.14 20.81 -11.07
C CYS A 297 -30.12 21.99 -11.13
N GLN A 298 -29.74 23.17 -10.63
CA GLN A 298 -30.60 24.36 -10.59
C GLN A 298 -30.50 25.24 -11.84
N THR A 299 -29.63 24.89 -12.81
CA THR A 299 -29.52 25.65 -14.06
C THR A 299 -30.77 25.50 -14.93
N GLU A 300 -31.11 26.55 -15.68
CA GLU A 300 -32.29 26.55 -16.56
C GLU A 300 -32.23 25.43 -17.61
N SER A 301 -31.03 25.14 -18.16
CA SER A 301 -30.83 24.01 -19.09
C SER A 301 -31.25 22.68 -18.46
N VAL A 302 -30.82 22.41 -17.22
CA VAL A 302 -31.15 21.16 -16.52
C VAL A 302 -32.63 21.11 -16.16
N GLN A 303 -33.21 22.20 -15.64
CA GLN A 303 -34.63 22.26 -15.28
C GLN A 303 -35.55 22.07 -16.51
N SER A 304 -35.18 22.65 -17.65
CA SER A 304 -35.87 22.43 -18.92
C SER A 304 -35.80 20.96 -19.35
N LYS A 305 -34.62 20.34 -19.27
CA LYS A 305 -34.42 18.92 -19.59
C LYS A 305 -35.17 17.98 -18.63
N ILE A 306 -35.22 18.28 -17.34
CA ILE A 306 -36.03 17.53 -16.36
C ILE A 306 -37.52 17.59 -16.76
N SER A 307 -38.00 18.78 -17.13
CA SER A 307 -39.40 18.96 -17.56
C SER A 307 -39.71 18.18 -18.84
N GLN A 308 -38.77 18.17 -19.81
CA GLN A 308 -38.89 17.37 -21.04
C GLN A 308 -38.88 15.87 -20.74
N LEU A 309 -37.98 15.39 -19.89
CA LEU A 309 -37.93 13.97 -19.50
C LEU A 309 -39.21 13.53 -18.80
N ARG A 310 -39.74 14.34 -17.88
CA ARG A 310 -41.05 14.09 -17.24
C ARG A 310 -42.19 14.09 -18.25
N GLY A 311 -42.15 14.94 -19.27
CA GLY A 311 -43.12 14.94 -20.38
C GLY A 311 -43.03 13.68 -21.26
N ILE A 312 -41.83 13.13 -21.47
CA ILE A 312 -41.62 11.92 -22.27
C ILE A 312 -42.14 10.66 -21.55
N TYR A 313 -41.79 10.50 -20.28
CA TYR A 313 -42.10 9.28 -19.53
C TYR A 313 -43.44 9.35 -18.78
N GLY A 314 -43.93 10.55 -18.46
CA GLY A 314 -45.10 10.76 -17.63
C GLY A 314 -44.88 10.35 -16.17
N ASP A 315 -45.91 10.54 -15.33
CA ASP A 315 -45.84 10.22 -13.90
C ASP A 315 -46.10 8.73 -13.59
N GLU A 316 -46.63 7.97 -14.56
CA GLU A 316 -46.96 6.55 -14.39
C GLU A 316 -45.76 5.61 -14.59
N VAL A 317 -44.72 6.07 -15.30
CA VAL A 317 -43.53 5.27 -15.62
C VAL A 317 -42.41 5.59 -14.65
N ARG A 318 -41.87 4.56 -14.01
CA ARG A 318 -40.71 4.66 -13.12
C ARG A 318 -39.40 4.53 -13.90
N LEU A 319 -38.41 5.31 -13.51
CA LEU A 319 -37.10 5.38 -14.17
C LEU A 319 -36.01 4.76 -13.29
N LEU A 320 -35.38 3.72 -13.80
CA LEU A 320 -34.11 3.20 -13.30
C LEU A 320 -32.97 3.82 -14.11
N VAL A 321 -31.89 4.22 -13.46
CA VAL A 321 -30.69 4.72 -14.13
C VAL A 321 -29.45 3.91 -13.75
N GLY A 322 -28.61 3.67 -14.75
CA GLY A 322 -27.25 3.19 -14.57
C GLY A 322 -26.27 3.93 -15.47
N ARG A 323 -25.06 4.18 -14.97
CA ARG A 323 -23.97 4.75 -15.74
C ARG A 323 -22.69 4.02 -15.42
N ASP A 324 -22.16 3.33 -16.41
CA ASP A 324 -21.04 2.42 -16.22
C ASP A 324 -20.04 2.54 -17.36
N ARG A 325 -18.79 2.19 -17.07
CA ARG A 325 -17.84 1.87 -18.13
C ARG A 325 -18.19 0.48 -18.64
N LEU A 326 -18.14 0.28 -19.95
CA LEU A 326 -18.24 -1.05 -20.52
C LEU A 326 -16.96 -1.81 -20.19
N ASP A 327 -16.97 -2.46 -19.02
CA ASP A 327 -15.87 -3.20 -18.42
C ASP A 327 -16.44 -4.42 -17.66
N ARG A 328 -15.65 -5.49 -17.56
CA ARG A 328 -16.05 -6.74 -16.91
C ARG A 328 -16.28 -6.55 -15.41
N VAL A 329 -15.78 -5.45 -14.84
CA VAL A 329 -15.90 -5.15 -13.40
C VAL A 329 -17.14 -4.30 -13.04
N CYS A 330 -17.77 -3.63 -13.99
CA CYS A 330 -18.93 -2.75 -13.73
C CYS A 330 -20.27 -3.50 -13.68
N GLY A 331 -20.33 -4.72 -14.20
CA GLY A 331 -21.48 -5.61 -14.04
C GLY A 331 -22.74 -5.22 -14.83
N VAL A 332 -22.62 -4.47 -15.93
CA VAL A 332 -23.76 -4.06 -16.80
C VAL A 332 -24.65 -5.25 -17.18
N LEU A 333 -24.05 -6.38 -17.57
CA LEU A 333 -24.79 -7.61 -17.87
C LEU A 333 -25.59 -8.16 -16.69
N HIS A 334 -25.07 -8.02 -15.45
CA HIS A 334 -25.76 -8.46 -14.25
C HIS A 334 -26.99 -7.60 -13.98
N LYS A 335 -26.87 -6.27 -14.14
CA LYS A 335 -27.98 -5.33 -14.03
C LYS A 335 -29.09 -5.63 -15.03
N LEU A 336 -28.74 -5.84 -16.30
CA LEU A 336 -29.70 -6.16 -17.36
C LEU A 336 -30.42 -7.50 -17.10
N ARG A 337 -29.69 -8.53 -16.62
CA ARG A 337 -30.30 -9.82 -16.24
C ARG A 337 -31.25 -9.70 -15.07
N ALA A 338 -30.86 -8.94 -14.03
CA ALA A 338 -31.73 -8.65 -12.89
C ALA A 338 -32.99 -7.86 -13.31
N PHE A 339 -32.84 -6.90 -14.22
CA PHE A 339 -33.96 -6.13 -14.75
C PHE A 339 -34.92 -7.01 -15.59
N ARG A 340 -34.37 -7.92 -16.42
CA ARG A 340 -35.19 -8.93 -17.11
C ARG A 340 -35.95 -9.82 -16.11
N GLU A 341 -35.30 -10.21 -15.02
CA GLU A 341 -35.91 -11.05 -13.97
C GLU A 341 -36.99 -10.28 -13.18
N LEU A 342 -36.83 -8.97 -12.96
CA LEU A 342 -37.87 -8.08 -12.42
C LEU A 342 -39.12 -8.15 -13.30
N LEU A 343 -39.00 -7.94 -14.61
CA LEU A 343 -40.13 -7.95 -15.55
C LEU A 343 -40.81 -9.33 -15.68
N ARG A 344 -40.07 -10.42 -15.42
CA ARG A 344 -40.62 -11.79 -15.38
C ARG A 344 -41.44 -12.05 -14.13
N ARG A 345 -40.88 -11.72 -12.96
CA ARG A 345 -41.46 -12.04 -11.65
C ARG A 345 -42.56 -11.09 -11.21
N TYR A 346 -42.47 -9.84 -11.65
CA TYR A 346 -43.36 -8.76 -11.24
C TYR A 346 -44.01 -8.14 -12.48
N PRO A 347 -45.02 -8.80 -13.07
CA PRO A 347 -45.69 -8.33 -14.28
C PRO A 347 -46.31 -6.93 -14.14
N GLU A 348 -46.59 -6.47 -12.92
CA GLU A 348 -47.11 -5.13 -12.63
C GLU A 348 -46.17 -3.99 -13.07
N TRP A 349 -44.87 -4.28 -13.25
CA TRP A 349 -43.89 -3.30 -13.73
C TRP A 349 -43.77 -3.25 -15.26
N ARG A 350 -44.36 -4.20 -15.99
CA ARG A 350 -44.35 -4.18 -17.47
C ARG A 350 -45.09 -2.93 -17.97
N ASN A 351 -44.52 -2.26 -18.97
CA ASN A 351 -45.01 -0.98 -19.49
C ASN A 351 -45.06 0.18 -18.45
N ARG A 352 -44.44 -0.01 -17.27
CA ARG A 352 -44.43 0.98 -16.17
C ARG A 352 -43.03 1.23 -15.60
N VAL A 353 -42.00 0.57 -16.12
CA VAL A 353 -40.62 0.80 -15.70
C VAL A 353 -39.68 0.83 -16.90
N VAL A 354 -38.80 1.83 -16.95
CA VAL A 354 -37.76 1.96 -17.98
C VAL A 354 -36.39 1.98 -17.31
N LEU A 355 -35.45 1.19 -17.82
CA LEU A 355 -34.04 1.24 -17.46
C LEU A 355 -33.29 2.09 -18.48
N VAL A 356 -32.75 3.23 -18.04
CA VAL A 356 -31.84 4.09 -18.78
C VAL A 356 -30.40 3.70 -18.44
N GLU A 357 -29.73 3.00 -19.35
CA GLU A 357 -28.35 2.56 -19.18
C GLU A 357 -27.42 3.43 -20.04
N ILE A 358 -26.42 4.05 -19.42
CA ILE A 358 -25.45 4.92 -20.09
C ILE A 358 -24.09 4.23 -20.00
N THR A 359 -23.55 3.78 -21.14
CA THR A 359 -22.25 3.09 -21.16
C THR A 359 -21.19 3.92 -21.85
N SER A 360 -20.00 3.99 -21.24
CA SER A 360 -18.80 4.52 -21.89
C SER A 360 -17.90 3.39 -22.39
N ILE A 361 -17.61 3.38 -23.70
CA ILE A 361 -16.74 2.37 -24.31
C ILE A 361 -15.27 2.78 -24.15
N PRO A 362 -14.41 1.95 -23.52
CA PRO A 362 -12.98 2.22 -23.48
C PRO A 362 -12.32 1.93 -24.84
N LYS A 363 -11.49 2.85 -25.32
CA LYS A 363 -10.88 2.79 -26.66
C LYS A 363 -9.85 1.65 -26.87
N ASN A 364 -9.28 1.10 -25.80
CA ASN A 364 -8.14 0.17 -25.87
C ASN A 364 -8.46 -1.23 -25.30
N GLY A 365 -9.72 -1.50 -24.93
CA GLY A 365 -10.10 -2.78 -24.35
C GLY A 365 -10.60 -3.76 -25.41
N ASP A 366 -10.25 -5.03 -25.29
CA ASP A 366 -10.92 -6.14 -25.98
C ASP A 366 -12.31 -6.37 -25.37
N VAL A 367 -13.20 -5.39 -25.59
CA VAL A 367 -14.58 -5.37 -25.08
C VAL A 367 -15.61 -5.66 -26.17
N GLY A 368 -15.17 -5.97 -27.39
CA GLY A 368 -16.06 -6.28 -28.52
C GLY A 368 -17.08 -7.36 -28.14
N ASP A 369 -16.61 -8.46 -27.57
CA ASP A 369 -17.46 -9.56 -27.11
C ASP A 369 -18.49 -9.16 -26.04
N MET A 370 -18.13 -8.22 -25.16
CA MET A 370 -19.05 -7.77 -24.11
C MET A 370 -20.10 -6.83 -24.67
N ASN A 371 -19.70 -5.93 -25.58
CA ASN A 371 -20.62 -5.03 -26.23
C ASN A 371 -21.71 -5.82 -26.95
N VAL A 372 -21.30 -6.83 -27.73
CA VAL A 372 -22.21 -7.75 -28.40
C VAL A 372 -23.16 -8.43 -27.41
N LYS A 373 -22.65 -8.93 -26.27
CA LYS A 373 -23.49 -9.56 -25.23
C LYS A 373 -24.47 -8.59 -24.57
N VAL A 374 -24.08 -7.32 -24.40
CA VAL A 374 -24.93 -6.28 -23.83
C VAL A 374 -26.05 -5.93 -24.81
N GLU A 375 -25.71 -5.64 -26.07
CA GLU A 375 -26.68 -5.36 -27.14
C GLU A 375 -27.67 -6.50 -27.37
N ASP A 376 -27.17 -7.74 -27.42
CA ASP A 376 -28.01 -8.94 -27.58
C ASP A 376 -29.02 -9.08 -26.44
N LEU A 377 -28.58 -8.85 -25.20
CA LEU A 377 -29.45 -8.93 -24.05
C LEU A 377 -30.47 -7.78 -24.02
N ILE A 378 -30.08 -6.57 -24.39
CA ILE A 378 -31.00 -5.43 -24.50
C ILE A 378 -32.06 -5.70 -25.56
N THR A 379 -31.65 -6.17 -26.74
CA THR A 379 -32.54 -6.55 -27.84
C THR A 379 -33.50 -7.64 -27.39
N THR A 380 -33.01 -8.63 -26.64
CA THR A 380 -33.85 -9.69 -26.06
C THR A 380 -34.88 -9.14 -25.08
N ILE A 381 -34.51 -8.24 -24.18
CA ILE A 381 -35.43 -7.66 -23.18
C ILE A 381 -36.49 -6.79 -23.88
N ASN A 382 -36.07 -5.93 -24.81
CA ASN A 382 -36.98 -5.06 -25.56
C ASN A 382 -37.91 -5.86 -26.47
N GLY A 383 -37.44 -6.98 -27.05
CA GLY A 383 -38.28 -7.89 -27.83
C GLY A 383 -39.28 -8.70 -26.99
N GLU A 384 -38.89 -9.12 -25.76
CA GLU A 384 -39.74 -9.92 -24.86
C GLU A 384 -40.80 -9.08 -24.14
N PHE A 385 -40.49 -7.84 -23.76
CA PHE A 385 -41.34 -7.01 -22.90
C PHE A 385 -41.72 -5.65 -23.49
N GLY A 386 -41.15 -5.25 -24.62
CA GLY A 386 -41.50 -4.01 -25.31
C GLY A 386 -42.75 -4.11 -26.16
N SER A 387 -43.18 -2.97 -26.67
CA SER A 387 -44.28 -2.81 -27.62
C SER A 387 -43.96 -1.70 -28.63
N LEU A 388 -44.84 -1.43 -29.60
CA LEU A 388 -44.65 -0.37 -30.59
C LEU A 388 -44.46 1.04 -29.97
N TYR A 389 -44.98 1.26 -28.77
CA TYR A 389 -44.96 2.55 -28.08
C TYR A 389 -44.18 2.51 -26.75
N PHE A 390 -43.58 1.39 -26.38
CA PHE A 390 -42.88 1.24 -25.11
C PHE A 390 -41.62 0.37 -25.25
N SER A 391 -40.47 0.90 -24.84
CA SER A 391 -39.21 0.16 -24.77
C SER A 391 -38.72 0.11 -23.32
N PRO A 392 -38.59 -1.08 -22.71
CA PRO A 392 -38.21 -1.21 -21.30
C PRO A 392 -36.74 -0.85 -21.03
N VAL A 393 -35.85 -0.92 -22.02
CA VAL A 393 -34.44 -0.54 -21.89
C VAL A 393 -34.07 0.51 -22.93
N HIS A 394 -33.56 1.65 -22.46
CA HIS A 394 -32.98 2.72 -23.27
C HIS A 394 -31.46 2.75 -23.02
N HIS A 395 -30.68 2.44 -24.04
CA HIS A 395 -29.22 2.31 -23.92
C HIS A 395 -28.48 3.34 -24.77
N PHE A 396 -27.53 4.03 -24.16
CA PHE A 396 -26.76 5.10 -24.79
C PHE A 396 -25.26 4.82 -24.72
N HIS A 397 -24.62 4.70 -25.89
CA HIS A 397 -23.15 4.62 -26.05
C HIS A 397 -22.45 5.97 -26.14
N GLN A 398 -23.22 7.02 -26.41
CA GLN A 398 -22.69 8.34 -26.66
C GLN A 398 -22.25 9.04 -25.37
N LEU A 399 -21.29 9.95 -25.51
CA LEU A 399 -20.93 10.86 -24.42
C LEU A 399 -22.09 11.82 -24.18
N ILE A 400 -22.77 11.65 -23.06
CA ILE A 400 -23.88 12.50 -22.62
C ILE A 400 -23.32 13.81 -22.05
N LYS A 401 -23.96 14.94 -22.39
CA LYS A 401 -23.58 16.26 -21.86
C LYS A 401 -23.85 16.33 -20.37
N GLN A 402 -23.14 17.20 -19.65
CA GLN A 402 -23.27 17.28 -18.18
C GLN A 402 -24.67 17.66 -17.71
N ASP A 403 -25.36 18.52 -18.47
CA ASP A 403 -26.72 18.94 -18.16
C ASP A 403 -27.76 17.83 -18.41
N GLU A 404 -27.60 17.05 -19.48
CA GLU A 404 -28.40 15.84 -19.73
C GLU A 404 -28.18 14.80 -18.64
N TYR A 405 -26.92 14.58 -18.26
CA TYR A 405 -26.57 13.65 -17.19
C TYR A 405 -27.20 14.04 -15.86
N ALA A 406 -27.08 15.31 -15.46
CA ALA A 406 -27.71 15.82 -14.24
C ALA A 406 -29.23 15.70 -14.31
N ALA A 407 -29.86 16.03 -15.44
CA ALA A 407 -31.30 15.90 -15.63
C ALA A 407 -31.79 14.45 -15.51
N ILE A 408 -31.07 13.49 -16.10
CA ILE A 408 -31.38 12.05 -15.98
C ILE A 408 -31.26 11.63 -14.52
N LEU A 409 -30.16 11.98 -13.84
CA LEU A 409 -29.97 11.64 -12.44
C LEU A 409 -31.05 12.25 -11.54
N SER A 410 -31.47 13.50 -11.74
CA SER A 410 -32.51 14.16 -10.94
C SER A 410 -33.91 13.59 -11.19
N THR A 411 -34.17 13.07 -12.39
CA THR A 411 -35.49 12.53 -12.77
C THR A 411 -35.65 11.06 -12.39
N ALA A 412 -34.56 10.29 -12.31
CA ALA A 412 -34.60 8.86 -12.03
C ALA A 412 -35.14 8.54 -10.62
N ASP A 413 -36.09 7.60 -10.54
CA ASP A 413 -36.65 7.09 -9.28
C ASP A 413 -35.69 6.17 -8.54
N VAL A 414 -34.88 5.41 -9.29
CA VAL A 414 -33.94 4.43 -8.73
C VAL A 414 -32.60 4.46 -9.47
N ALA A 415 -31.49 4.59 -8.75
CA ALA A 415 -30.16 4.35 -9.32
C ALA A 415 -29.67 2.93 -9.01
N CYS A 416 -29.12 2.25 -10.01
CA CYS A 416 -28.64 0.88 -9.90
C CYS A 416 -27.13 0.79 -10.16
N VAL A 417 -26.35 0.43 -9.14
CA VAL A 417 -24.91 0.14 -9.25
C VAL A 417 -24.68 -1.36 -9.09
N SER A 418 -24.17 -2.00 -10.15
CA SER A 418 -23.99 -3.45 -10.23
C SER A 418 -22.53 -3.90 -10.24
N SER A 419 -21.61 -3.04 -9.82
CA SER A 419 -20.17 -3.32 -9.86
C SER A 419 -19.83 -4.67 -9.24
N ILE A 420 -19.12 -5.52 -9.99
CA ILE A 420 -18.58 -6.79 -9.51
C ILE A 420 -17.41 -6.56 -8.57
N ARG A 421 -16.61 -5.52 -8.82
CA ARG A 421 -15.52 -5.10 -7.95
C ARG A 421 -15.16 -3.66 -8.25
N ASP A 422 -15.38 -2.79 -7.28
CA ASP A 422 -15.13 -1.35 -7.42
C ASP A 422 -14.77 -0.78 -6.05
N SER A 423 -13.86 0.19 -6.02
CA SER A 423 -13.50 0.87 -4.77
C SER A 423 -14.46 2.01 -4.45
N MET A 424 -14.88 2.76 -5.47
CA MET A 424 -15.74 3.93 -5.28
C MET A 424 -16.51 4.22 -6.57
N ASN A 425 -17.83 4.14 -6.48
CA ASN A 425 -18.74 4.52 -7.53
C ASN A 425 -19.20 5.98 -7.37
N THR A 426 -18.65 6.88 -8.19
CA THR A 426 -19.00 8.31 -8.10
C THR A 426 -20.42 8.60 -8.57
N MET A 427 -20.99 7.79 -9.48
CA MET A 427 -22.37 7.99 -9.92
C MET A 427 -23.35 7.85 -8.77
N ALA A 428 -23.14 6.91 -7.84
CA ALA A 428 -23.96 6.78 -6.64
C ALA A 428 -23.97 8.07 -5.78
N LEU A 429 -22.80 8.68 -5.58
CA LEU A 429 -22.67 9.93 -4.85
C LEU A 429 -23.34 11.09 -5.60
N GLU A 430 -23.11 11.16 -6.91
CA GLU A 430 -23.70 12.19 -7.79
C GLU A 430 -25.23 12.07 -7.84
N TYR A 431 -25.77 10.85 -7.87
CA TYR A 431 -27.19 10.57 -7.79
C TYR A 431 -27.78 11.12 -6.50
N VAL A 432 -27.22 10.77 -5.34
CA VAL A 432 -27.70 11.31 -4.05
C VAL A 432 -27.66 12.85 -4.04
N ALA A 433 -26.65 13.47 -4.64
CA ALA A 433 -26.56 14.93 -4.74
C ALA A 433 -27.65 15.56 -5.62
N CYS A 434 -28.12 14.85 -6.66
CA CYS A 434 -29.17 15.28 -7.58
C CYS A 434 -30.60 15.02 -7.06
N GLN A 435 -30.76 14.23 -5.99
CA GLN A 435 -32.05 13.69 -5.54
C GLN A 435 -32.77 14.52 -4.47
N LYS A 436 -32.44 15.80 -4.31
CA LYS A 436 -33.03 16.64 -3.26
C LYS A 436 -34.55 16.77 -3.38
N GLU A 437 -35.04 16.92 -4.59
CA GLU A 437 -36.47 17.10 -4.87
C GLU A 437 -37.19 15.76 -4.98
N ASN A 438 -36.60 14.78 -5.67
CA ASN A 438 -37.25 13.49 -5.94
C ASN A 438 -37.08 12.47 -4.79
N LYS A 439 -36.02 12.53 -3.98
CA LYS A 439 -35.76 11.56 -2.88
C LYS A 439 -35.78 10.11 -3.38
N GLY A 440 -35.18 9.85 -4.54
CA GLY A 440 -35.13 8.54 -5.17
C GLY A 440 -34.23 7.55 -4.43
N THR A 441 -34.42 6.27 -4.73
CA THR A 441 -33.80 5.15 -4.03
C THR A 441 -32.48 4.74 -4.68
N LEU A 442 -31.48 4.36 -3.89
CA LEU A 442 -30.20 3.88 -4.40
C LEU A 442 -30.04 2.37 -4.13
N ILE A 443 -29.72 1.61 -5.17
CA ILE A 443 -29.32 0.21 -5.10
C ILE A 443 -27.80 0.11 -5.35
N LEU A 444 -27.07 -0.52 -4.43
CA LEU A 444 -25.63 -0.71 -4.51
C LEU A 444 -25.26 -2.19 -4.45
N SER A 445 -24.32 -2.58 -5.30
CA SER A 445 -23.60 -3.84 -5.14
C SER A 445 -22.83 -3.88 -3.83
N GLU A 446 -22.94 -4.98 -3.08
CA GLU A 446 -22.12 -5.26 -1.90
C GLU A 446 -20.61 -5.34 -2.20
N PHE A 447 -20.24 -5.49 -3.49
CA PHE A 447 -18.85 -5.50 -3.95
C PHE A 447 -18.31 -4.13 -4.37
N SER A 448 -19.10 -3.06 -4.22
CA SER A 448 -18.63 -1.68 -4.36
C SER A 448 -18.20 -1.13 -3.00
N GLY A 449 -17.02 -0.55 -2.91
CA GLY A 449 -16.55 0.13 -1.69
C GLY A 449 -17.44 1.31 -1.29
N THR A 450 -18.27 1.85 -2.18
CA THR A 450 -19.30 2.83 -1.83
C THR A 450 -20.34 2.28 -0.87
N SER A 451 -20.57 0.96 -0.81
CA SER A 451 -21.47 0.33 0.16
C SER A 451 -20.97 0.46 1.61
N GLU A 452 -19.65 0.57 1.83
CA GLU A 452 -19.06 0.85 3.14
C GLU A 452 -19.37 2.30 3.60
N VAL A 453 -19.60 3.21 2.64
CA VAL A 453 -19.89 4.63 2.91
C VAL A 453 -21.39 4.92 2.97
N LEU A 454 -22.18 4.36 2.06
CA LEU A 454 -23.61 4.63 1.88
C LEU A 454 -24.48 3.52 2.45
N SER A 455 -24.49 3.41 3.79
CA SER A 455 -25.13 2.30 4.51
C SER A 455 -26.66 2.22 4.37
N SER A 456 -27.34 3.31 4.01
CA SER A 456 -28.80 3.36 3.83
C SER A 456 -29.28 2.93 2.44
N ALA A 457 -28.36 2.62 1.52
CA ALA A 457 -28.68 2.07 0.20
C ALA A 457 -29.20 0.63 0.31
N LEU A 458 -30.00 0.20 -0.68
CA LEU A 458 -30.40 -1.20 -0.80
C LEU A 458 -29.24 -2.01 -1.37
N LEU A 459 -28.73 -2.97 -0.60
CA LEU A 459 -27.60 -3.80 -1.02
C LEU A 459 -28.07 -4.98 -1.87
N VAL A 460 -27.29 -5.28 -2.91
CA VAL A 460 -27.51 -6.43 -3.80
C VAL A 460 -26.22 -7.20 -4.01
N ASN A 461 -26.36 -8.52 -4.13
CA ASN A 461 -25.35 -9.34 -4.76
C ASN A 461 -25.65 -9.37 -6.28
N PRO A 462 -24.80 -8.79 -7.16
CA PRO A 462 -25.03 -8.76 -8.61
C PRO A 462 -25.10 -10.16 -9.26
N TYR A 463 -24.63 -11.22 -8.59
CA TYR A 463 -24.74 -12.59 -9.08
C TYR A 463 -26.10 -13.23 -8.77
N ASP A 464 -26.82 -12.72 -7.77
CA ASP A 464 -28.17 -13.16 -7.43
C ASP A 464 -29.22 -12.32 -8.17
N TYR A 465 -29.55 -12.72 -9.40
CA TYR A 465 -30.53 -12.00 -10.23
C TYR A 465 -31.93 -11.97 -9.59
N ALA A 466 -32.28 -13.02 -8.84
CA ALA A 466 -33.54 -13.15 -8.13
C ALA A 466 -33.63 -12.13 -6.98
N GLY A 467 -32.58 -12.06 -6.16
CA GLY A 467 -32.47 -11.09 -5.06
C GLY A 467 -32.34 -9.66 -5.57
N PHE A 468 -31.58 -9.43 -6.63
CA PHE A 468 -31.45 -8.10 -7.25
C PHE A 468 -32.80 -7.63 -7.82
N ALA A 469 -33.52 -8.48 -8.57
CA ALA A 469 -34.87 -8.17 -9.04
C ALA A 469 -35.84 -7.85 -7.88
N LYS A 470 -35.74 -8.58 -6.77
CA LYS A 470 -36.53 -8.31 -5.55
C LYS A 470 -36.18 -6.93 -4.95
N GLN A 471 -34.91 -6.55 -4.91
CA GLN A 471 -34.50 -5.22 -4.44
C GLN A 471 -34.94 -4.10 -5.39
N MET A 472 -34.93 -4.33 -6.71
CA MET A 472 -35.53 -3.40 -7.67
C MET A 472 -37.03 -3.22 -7.41
N HIS A 473 -37.77 -4.31 -7.22
CA HIS A 473 -39.19 -4.26 -6.86
C HIS A 473 -39.42 -3.51 -5.53
N CYS A 474 -38.59 -3.77 -4.52
CA CYS A 474 -38.62 -3.07 -3.24
C CYS A 474 -38.41 -1.55 -3.42
N ALA A 475 -37.38 -1.16 -4.17
CA ALA A 475 -37.06 0.24 -4.46
C ALA A 475 -38.20 0.97 -5.17
N LEU A 476 -38.84 0.30 -6.14
CA LEU A 476 -39.94 0.84 -6.93
C LEU A 476 -41.26 0.92 -6.16
N SER A 477 -41.47 0.03 -5.19
CA SER A 477 -42.69 -0.02 -4.35
C SER A 477 -42.55 0.73 -3.04
N MET A 478 -41.39 1.37 -2.80
CA MET A 478 -41.05 2.00 -1.52
C MET A 478 -41.94 3.20 -1.23
N SER A 479 -42.46 3.28 0.00
CA SER A 479 -43.26 4.43 0.44
C SER A 479 -42.44 5.73 0.43
N GLU A 480 -43.11 6.86 0.26
CA GLU A 480 -42.47 8.19 0.30
C GLU A 480 -41.75 8.45 1.63
N GLN A 481 -42.34 8.02 2.75
CA GLN A 481 -41.75 8.17 4.09
C GLN A 481 -40.44 7.40 4.22
N GLU A 482 -40.38 6.16 3.76
CA GLU A 482 -39.15 5.36 3.82
C GLU A 482 -38.08 5.93 2.87
N ARG A 483 -38.48 6.37 1.68
CA ARG A 483 -37.59 7.05 0.72
C ARG A 483 -36.95 8.29 1.31
N GLU A 484 -37.74 9.15 1.96
CA GLU A 484 -37.26 10.37 2.60
C GLU A 484 -36.27 10.06 3.74
N GLN A 485 -36.57 9.06 4.57
CA GLN A 485 -35.68 8.65 5.65
C GLN A 485 -34.33 8.14 5.12
N ARG A 486 -34.36 7.26 4.10
CA ARG A 486 -33.14 6.75 3.46
C ARG A 486 -32.36 7.86 2.78
N TYR A 487 -33.03 8.72 2.02
CA TYR A 487 -32.41 9.87 1.37
C TYR A 487 -31.73 10.79 2.39
N ALA A 488 -32.38 11.12 3.51
CA ALA A 488 -31.80 11.98 4.55
C ALA A 488 -30.49 11.41 5.10
N SER A 489 -30.44 10.10 5.35
CA SER A 489 -29.22 9.42 5.80
C SER A 489 -28.11 9.42 4.73
N LEU A 490 -28.45 9.10 3.47
CA LEU A 490 -27.50 9.13 2.36
C LEU A 490 -26.95 10.55 2.13
N TRP A 491 -27.83 11.55 2.20
CA TRP A 491 -27.47 12.95 2.04
C TRP A 491 -26.51 13.42 3.12
N GLN A 492 -26.71 13.01 4.38
CA GLN A 492 -25.79 13.34 5.47
C GLN A 492 -24.36 12.82 5.19
N GLN A 493 -24.23 11.59 4.68
CA GLN A 493 -22.94 11.00 4.34
C GLN A 493 -22.27 11.71 3.16
N VAL A 494 -23.02 11.97 2.09
CA VAL A 494 -22.50 12.61 0.87
C VAL A 494 -22.13 14.08 1.10
N SER A 495 -22.93 14.82 1.88
CA SER A 495 -22.70 16.24 2.14
C SER A 495 -21.54 16.52 3.11
N THR A 496 -21.20 15.56 3.97
CA THR A 496 -20.08 15.67 4.91
C THR A 496 -18.75 15.25 4.28
N ASN A 497 -18.74 14.15 3.50
CA ASN A 497 -17.54 13.68 2.81
C ASN A 497 -17.44 14.24 1.38
N THR A 498 -17.07 15.52 1.26
CA THR A 498 -16.89 16.19 -0.04
C THR A 498 -15.48 15.98 -0.62
N SER A 499 -15.30 16.26 -1.92
CA SER A 499 -13.97 16.22 -2.57
C SER A 499 -12.94 17.12 -1.88
N SER A 500 -13.35 18.33 -1.47
CA SER A 500 -12.52 19.30 -0.76
C SER A 500 -12.17 18.84 0.66
N ALA A 501 -13.14 18.29 1.40
CA ALA A 501 -12.89 17.72 2.72
C ALA A 501 -11.92 16.55 2.65
N TRP A 502 -12.09 15.67 1.65
CA TRP A 502 -11.22 14.52 1.44
C TRP A 502 -9.76 14.91 1.22
N ILE A 503 -9.46 15.83 0.28
CA ILE A 503 -8.06 16.19 -0.03
C ILE A 503 -7.40 16.93 1.14
N THR A 504 -8.14 17.79 1.83
CA THR A 504 -7.65 18.51 3.02
C THR A 504 -7.30 17.52 4.13
N ASN A 505 -8.24 16.63 4.46
CA ASN A 505 -8.03 15.60 5.47
C ASN A 505 -6.89 14.64 5.09
N LEU A 506 -6.72 14.33 3.80
CA LEU A 506 -5.64 13.46 3.32
C LEU A 506 -4.27 14.13 3.53
N ILE A 507 -4.13 15.39 3.14
CA ILE A 507 -2.88 16.16 3.33
C ILE A 507 -2.56 16.33 4.82
N GLU A 508 -3.56 16.63 5.65
CA GLU A 508 -3.41 16.74 7.10
C GLU A 508 -3.00 15.41 7.73
N THR A 509 -3.68 14.31 7.35
CA THR A 509 -3.34 12.97 7.83
C THR A 509 -1.92 12.59 7.43
N ILE A 510 -1.50 12.86 6.19
CA ILE A 510 -0.13 12.61 5.75
C ILE A 510 0.87 13.39 6.61
N GLY A 511 0.63 14.69 6.82
CA GLY A 511 1.49 15.52 7.65
C GLY A 511 1.57 15.03 9.10
N ASN A 512 0.42 14.70 9.70
CA ASN A 512 0.35 14.21 11.08
C ASN A 512 1.06 12.86 11.25
N GLN A 513 0.93 11.95 10.29
CA GLN A 513 1.62 10.66 10.33
C GLN A 513 3.13 10.81 10.19
N ILE A 514 3.60 11.70 9.30
CA ILE A 514 5.03 12.00 9.14
C ILE A 514 5.59 12.58 10.44
N VAL A 515 4.90 13.57 11.02
CA VAL A 515 5.32 14.17 12.30
C VAL A 515 5.29 13.14 13.44
N ALA A 516 4.28 12.28 13.51
CA ALA A 516 4.21 11.23 14.52
C ALA A 516 5.37 10.23 14.39
N MET A 517 5.78 9.88 13.16
CA MET A 517 6.95 9.04 12.93
C MET A 517 8.26 9.71 13.39
N ASP A 518 8.38 11.03 13.24
CA ASP A 518 9.55 11.78 13.71
C ASP A 518 9.57 11.97 15.24
N ILE A 519 8.40 12.02 15.90
CA ILE A 519 8.27 12.23 17.36
C ILE A 519 8.38 10.92 18.14
N HIS A 520 7.91 9.79 17.58
CA HIS A 520 8.24 8.50 18.16
C HIS A 520 9.75 8.38 18.14
N ILE A 521 10.36 8.32 19.34
CA ILE A 521 11.79 8.10 19.54
C ILE A 521 12.14 6.76 18.91
N THR A 522 12.34 6.76 17.60
CA THR A 522 12.98 5.67 16.88
C THR A 522 14.41 5.72 17.34
N THR A 523 14.86 4.64 17.95
CA THR A 523 16.26 4.40 18.26
C THR A 523 17.10 4.88 17.06
N PRO A 524 17.99 5.87 17.18
CA PRO A 524 18.63 6.48 16.01
C PRO A 524 19.48 5.47 15.22
N ALA A 525 19.57 5.62 13.91
CA ALA A 525 20.44 4.75 13.11
C ALA A 525 21.91 4.92 13.53
N LEU A 526 22.64 3.81 13.69
CA LEU A 526 24.06 3.86 14.02
C LEU A 526 24.87 4.38 12.83
N GLN A 527 25.51 5.53 13.00
CA GLN A 527 26.47 6.05 12.03
C GLN A 527 27.87 5.53 12.39
N THR A 528 28.44 4.63 11.56
CA THR A 528 29.77 4.05 11.83
C THR A 528 30.87 5.11 11.96
N SER A 529 30.69 6.27 11.31
CA SER A 529 31.57 7.44 11.42
C SER A 529 31.67 8.01 12.85
N GLN A 530 30.63 7.83 13.67
CA GLN A 530 30.63 8.23 15.08
C GLN A 530 31.35 7.21 15.97
N VAL A 531 31.28 5.93 15.61
CA VAL A 531 31.87 4.82 16.37
C VAL A 531 33.38 4.72 16.14
N LEU A 532 33.83 4.88 14.89
CA LEU A 532 35.20 4.64 14.47
C LEU A 532 36.26 5.44 15.25
N PRO A 533 36.10 6.77 15.49
CA PRO A 533 37.08 7.55 16.23
C PRO A 533 37.22 7.10 17.69
N LEU A 534 36.09 6.80 18.34
CA LEU A 534 36.06 6.34 19.73
C LEU A 534 36.65 4.93 19.86
N TYR A 535 36.33 4.05 18.91
CA TYR A 535 36.97 2.74 18.80
C TYR A 535 38.49 2.88 18.65
N ARG A 536 38.98 3.70 17.71
CA ARG A 536 40.44 3.87 17.49
C ARG A 536 41.16 4.40 18.72
N LYS A 537 40.55 5.34 19.45
CA LYS A 537 41.11 5.97 20.65
C LYS A 537 41.16 5.02 21.86
N ALA A 538 40.19 4.12 22.00
CA ALA A 538 40.08 3.23 23.15
C ALA A 538 41.22 2.20 23.22
N ASN A 539 41.80 2.01 24.40
CA ASN A 539 42.88 1.03 24.64
C ASN A 539 42.35 -0.39 24.89
N LYS A 540 41.23 -0.53 25.62
CA LYS A 540 40.53 -1.80 25.83
C LYS A 540 39.06 -1.68 25.44
N ARG A 541 38.56 -2.68 24.71
CA ARG A 541 37.29 -2.64 23.97
C ARG A 541 36.57 -3.98 24.12
N LEU A 542 35.28 -3.95 24.44
CA LEU A 542 34.44 -5.13 24.63
C LEU A 542 33.37 -5.19 23.55
N PHE A 543 33.23 -6.34 22.90
CA PHE A 543 32.18 -6.64 21.93
C PHE A 543 31.30 -7.77 22.48
N LEU A 544 29.99 -7.54 22.51
CA LEU A 544 28.97 -8.47 22.95
C LEU A 544 27.97 -8.65 21.79
N LEU A 545 28.11 -9.71 21.02
CA LEU A 545 27.38 -9.89 19.77
C LEU A 545 26.45 -11.08 19.89
N ASP A 546 25.14 -10.85 19.86
CA ASP A 546 24.19 -11.94 19.67
C ASP A 546 24.38 -12.61 18.29
N TYR A 547 24.04 -13.88 18.18
CA TYR A 547 24.26 -14.68 16.98
C TYR A 547 23.04 -14.74 16.06
N ASP A 548 21.92 -15.27 16.57
CA ASP A 548 20.74 -15.62 15.77
C ASP A 548 19.88 -14.38 15.52
N GLY A 549 19.70 -13.99 14.27
CA GLY A 549 18.99 -12.74 13.91
C GLY A 549 19.86 -11.49 13.95
N THR A 550 20.95 -11.51 14.74
CA THR A 550 21.92 -10.41 14.88
C THR A 550 23.12 -10.54 13.92
N LEU A 551 23.99 -11.54 14.09
CA LEU A 551 25.14 -11.77 13.20
C LEU A 551 24.75 -12.50 11.92
N ILE A 552 23.64 -13.25 11.97
CA ILE A 552 23.08 -13.97 10.83
C ILE A 552 21.58 -13.70 10.79
N ALA A 553 21.06 -13.30 9.63
CA ALA A 553 19.64 -13.09 9.46
C ALA A 553 18.85 -14.41 9.59
N ASN A 554 17.77 -14.38 10.38
CA ASN A 554 16.79 -15.45 10.42
C ASN A 554 16.06 -15.53 9.06
N THR A 555 16.45 -16.49 8.24
CA THR A 555 15.91 -16.70 6.89
C THR A 555 14.90 -17.83 6.88
N LYS A 556 13.76 -17.60 6.23
CA LYS A 556 12.77 -18.66 5.97
C LYS A 556 13.44 -19.79 5.20
N ASN A 557 13.10 -21.04 5.52
CA ASN A 557 13.60 -22.28 4.90
C ASN A 557 15.02 -22.72 5.29
N VAL A 558 15.67 -22.07 6.26
CA VAL A 558 16.96 -22.53 6.80
C VAL A 558 16.73 -23.07 8.22
N ARG A 559 16.80 -24.39 8.39
CA ARG A 559 16.64 -25.06 9.69
C ARG A 559 17.66 -24.55 10.72
N THR A 560 18.91 -24.37 10.29
CA THR A 560 20.04 -23.99 11.14
C THR A 560 20.94 -23.06 10.34
N PRO A 561 20.76 -21.73 10.42
CA PRO A 561 21.64 -20.79 9.74
C PRO A 561 23.08 -20.96 10.22
N ILE A 562 23.99 -21.19 9.27
CA ILE A 562 25.42 -21.38 9.52
C ILE A 562 26.17 -20.08 9.21
N PRO A 563 27.28 -19.79 9.92
CA PRO A 563 28.03 -18.57 9.70
C PRO A 563 28.74 -18.59 8.34
N THR A 564 28.71 -17.46 7.64
CA THR A 564 29.43 -17.32 6.36
C THR A 564 30.93 -17.18 6.59
N ASP A 565 31.75 -17.58 5.62
CA ASP A 565 33.20 -17.36 5.65
C ASP A 565 33.58 -15.88 5.83
N LYS A 566 32.73 -14.97 5.34
CA LYS A 566 32.93 -13.53 5.51
C LYS A 566 32.75 -13.14 6.98
N LEU A 567 31.70 -13.64 7.64
CA LEU A 567 31.45 -13.42 9.07
C LEU A 567 32.59 -14.01 9.92
N LEU A 568 32.96 -15.27 9.68
CA LEU A 568 34.03 -15.94 10.45
C LEU A 568 35.37 -15.20 10.32
N ARG A 569 35.74 -14.76 9.11
CA ARG A 569 36.96 -13.96 8.91
C ARG A 569 36.89 -12.61 9.61
N THR A 570 35.75 -11.93 9.58
CA THR A 570 35.57 -10.66 10.32
C THR A 570 35.72 -10.87 11.82
N LEU A 571 35.07 -11.89 12.39
CA LEU A 571 35.17 -12.21 13.82
C LEU A 571 36.60 -12.57 14.22
N LYS A 572 37.28 -13.42 13.42
CA LYS A 572 38.68 -13.79 13.66
C LYS A 572 39.61 -12.59 13.63
N ARG A 573 39.45 -11.69 12.66
CA ARG A 573 40.24 -10.45 12.56
C ARG A 573 39.96 -9.49 13.71
N LEU A 574 38.69 -9.37 14.12
CA LEU A 574 38.28 -8.53 15.24
C LEU A 574 38.87 -9.04 16.56
N ALA A 575 38.83 -10.36 16.79
CA ALA A 575 39.32 -11.01 18.00
C ALA A 575 40.86 -11.13 18.05
N ALA A 576 41.54 -11.17 16.91
CA ALA A 576 43.01 -11.19 16.84
C ALA A 576 43.67 -9.91 17.39
N ASN A 577 42.93 -8.81 17.51
CA ASN A 577 43.45 -7.60 18.14
C ASN A 577 43.42 -7.74 19.68
N PRO A 578 44.57 -7.71 20.38
CA PRO A 578 44.64 -7.92 21.84
C PRO A 578 43.99 -6.79 22.67
N ARG A 579 43.62 -5.68 22.03
CA ARG A 579 42.82 -4.60 22.64
C ARG A 579 41.32 -4.93 22.69
N ASN A 580 40.88 -5.88 21.85
CA ASN A 580 39.50 -6.30 21.77
C ASN A 580 39.26 -7.56 22.61
N ILE A 581 38.14 -7.57 23.32
CA ILE A 581 37.57 -8.74 23.98
C ILE A 581 36.25 -8.99 23.28
N VAL A 582 36.09 -10.12 22.61
CA VAL A 582 34.93 -10.38 21.75
C VAL A 582 34.18 -11.59 22.26
N TRP A 583 32.89 -11.42 22.50
CA TRP A 583 31.97 -12.47 22.90
C TRP A 583 30.87 -12.65 21.85
N VAL A 584 30.59 -13.90 21.52
CA VAL A 584 29.41 -14.29 20.76
C VAL A 584 28.40 -14.95 21.71
N LEU A 585 27.22 -14.35 21.79
CA LEU A 585 26.09 -14.84 22.58
C LEU A 585 25.16 -15.61 21.66
N SER A 586 24.85 -16.86 21.98
CA SER A 586 24.02 -17.68 21.12
C SER A 586 23.06 -18.56 21.89
N GLY A 587 21.88 -18.75 21.32
CA GLY A 587 20.93 -19.78 21.74
C GLY A 587 21.31 -21.19 21.29
N ARG A 588 22.34 -21.33 20.45
CA ARG A 588 22.79 -22.62 19.88
C ARG A 588 23.52 -23.48 20.91
N SER A 589 23.63 -24.77 20.61
CA SER A 589 24.31 -25.74 21.47
C SER A 589 25.83 -25.54 21.46
N LYS A 590 26.50 -26.03 22.52
CA LYS A 590 27.98 -26.01 22.60
C LYS A 590 28.64 -26.68 21.40
N LYS A 591 28.05 -27.79 20.92
CA LYS A 591 28.56 -28.57 19.79
C LYS A 591 28.57 -27.72 18.51
N PHE A 592 27.49 -26.98 18.26
CA PHE A 592 27.40 -26.10 17.11
C PHE A 592 28.44 -24.98 17.18
N LEU A 593 28.59 -24.34 18.34
CA LEU A 593 29.58 -23.26 18.51
C LEU A 593 31.02 -23.77 18.40
N ASP A 594 31.32 -24.96 18.92
CA ASP A 594 32.64 -25.57 18.76
C ASP A 594 32.94 -25.93 17.30
N GLU A 595 31.96 -26.46 16.55
CA GLU A 595 32.12 -26.82 15.15
C GLU A 595 32.41 -25.61 14.25
N TRP A 596 31.73 -24.48 14.47
CA TRP A 596 31.81 -23.33 13.56
C TRP A 596 32.73 -22.20 14.02
N MET A 597 32.90 -22.02 15.33
CA MET A 597 33.65 -20.92 15.93
C MET A 597 34.69 -21.41 16.96
N GLY A 598 34.78 -22.72 17.20
CA GLY A 598 35.66 -23.31 18.21
C GLY A 598 37.13 -23.05 17.94
N ASP A 599 37.53 -23.01 16.66
CA ASP A 599 38.90 -22.79 16.19
C ASP A 599 39.43 -21.36 16.42
N ILE A 600 38.55 -20.42 16.77
CA ILE A 600 38.94 -19.04 17.10
C ILE A 600 39.13 -18.96 18.62
N SER A 601 40.34 -19.25 19.08
CA SER A 601 40.69 -19.28 20.51
C SER A 601 40.40 -17.98 21.25
N GLU A 602 40.50 -16.85 20.56
CA GLU A 602 40.33 -15.51 21.10
C GLU A 602 38.86 -15.13 21.37
N LEU A 603 37.90 -15.92 20.88
CA LEU A 603 36.47 -15.68 21.10
C LEU A 603 35.99 -16.26 22.43
N GLY A 604 35.28 -15.42 23.19
CA GLY A 604 34.39 -15.88 24.24
C GLY A 604 33.09 -16.39 23.61
N LEU A 605 32.64 -17.58 24.01
CA LEU A 605 31.42 -18.19 23.47
C LEU A 605 30.42 -18.47 24.59
N LEU A 606 29.17 -18.18 24.31
CA LEU A 606 28.03 -18.44 25.18
C LEU A 606 27.03 -19.31 24.42
N ALA A 607 26.78 -20.51 24.96
CA ALA A 607 25.84 -21.46 24.38
C ALA A 607 24.56 -21.53 25.21
N GLU A 608 23.45 -21.90 24.57
CA GLU A 608 22.16 -22.17 25.20
C GLU A 608 21.74 -21.02 26.15
N HIS A 609 21.78 -19.78 25.64
CA HIS A 609 21.38 -18.55 26.35
C HIS A 609 22.11 -18.28 27.67
N GLY A 610 23.32 -18.82 27.83
CA GLY A 610 24.15 -18.61 29.02
C GLY A 610 24.26 -19.82 29.94
N SER A 611 23.70 -20.96 29.55
CA SER A 611 23.89 -22.24 30.25
C SER A 611 25.34 -22.70 30.24
N TYR A 612 26.06 -22.46 29.15
CA TYR A 612 27.48 -22.76 29.04
C TYR A 612 28.30 -21.56 28.61
N VAL A 613 29.49 -21.43 29.21
CA VAL A 613 30.42 -20.33 28.93
C VAL A 613 31.79 -20.88 28.60
N ARG A 614 32.37 -20.46 27.47
CA ARG A 614 33.77 -20.67 27.14
C ARG A 614 34.47 -19.31 27.11
N PRO A 615 35.27 -18.95 28.12
CA PRO A 615 35.99 -17.68 28.13
C PRO A 615 36.96 -17.55 26.95
N PRO A 616 37.27 -16.31 26.51
CA PRO A 616 38.36 -16.06 25.56
C PRO A 616 39.66 -16.73 26.00
N GLN A 617 40.42 -17.26 25.06
CA GLN A 617 41.69 -17.99 25.29
C GLN A 617 41.54 -19.30 26.08
N SER A 618 40.31 -19.78 26.32
CA SER A 618 40.03 -21.07 26.97
C SER A 618 39.47 -22.07 25.98
N SER A 619 39.93 -23.32 26.05
CA SER A 619 39.31 -24.46 25.36
C SER A 619 38.24 -25.17 26.21
N LYS A 620 38.08 -24.78 27.48
CA LYS A 620 37.16 -25.44 28.42
C LYS A 620 35.84 -24.69 28.54
N TRP A 621 34.74 -25.41 28.31
CA TRP A 621 33.38 -24.96 28.63
C TRP A 621 33.11 -25.10 30.12
N GLN A 622 32.49 -24.07 30.71
CA GLN A 622 31.99 -24.03 32.07
C GLN A 622 30.47 -24.17 32.04
N ASP A 623 29.93 -25.05 32.86
CA ASP A 623 28.49 -25.28 32.99
C ASP A 623 27.94 -24.42 34.13
N LEU A 624 27.02 -23.52 33.81
CA LEU A 624 26.39 -22.61 34.78
C LEU A 624 25.02 -23.12 35.26
N THR A 625 24.56 -24.26 34.75
CA THR A 625 23.22 -24.81 35.05
C THR A 625 23.18 -25.70 36.30
N GLY A 626 24.33 -26.08 36.86
CA GLY A 626 24.44 -26.74 38.18
C GLY A 626 23.38 -27.81 38.48
N ASP A 627 22.82 -27.76 39.69
CA ASP A 627 21.72 -28.60 40.21
C ASP A 627 20.33 -27.93 40.02
N MET A 628 20.11 -27.21 38.92
CA MET A 628 18.83 -26.55 38.68
C MET A 628 17.68 -27.57 38.56
N ASP A 629 16.50 -27.23 39.11
CA ASP A 629 15.28 -28.02 38.95
C ASP A 629 14.74 -27.91 37.52
N LEU A 630 14.74 -29.05 36.81
CA LEU A 630 14.27 -29.19 35.44
C LEU A 630 12.99 -30.05 35.33
N SER A 631 12.32 -30.34 36.45
CA SER A 631 11.11 -31.18 36.48
C SER A 631 9.95 -30.62 35.63
N TRP A 632 9.94 -29.30 35.40
CA TRP A 632 8.97 -28.62 34.55
C TRP A 632 9.08 -29.00 33.06
N LYS A 633 10.25 -29.49 32.59
CA LYS A 633 10.49 -29.75 31.16
C LYS A 633 9.54 -30.80 30.61
N ASP A 634 9.21 -31.84 31.37
CA ASP A 634 8.36 -32.93 30.86
C ASP A 634 6.95 -32.44 30.53
N SER A 635 6.38 -31.61 31.40
CA SER A 635 5.07 -31.02 31.19
C SER A 635 5.07 -30.02 30.02
N VAL A 636 6.08 -29.16 29.94
CA VAL A 636 6.22 -28.19 28.85
C VAL A 636 6.46 -28.90 27.52
N ARG A 637 7.25 -29.98 27.50
CA ARG A 637 7.50 -30.80 26.30
C ARG A 637 6.19 -31.33 25.73
N ASN A 638 5.28 -31.82 26.57
CA ASN A 638 3.98 -32.32 26.12
C ASN A 638 3.15 -31.22 25.44
N VAL A 639 3.14 -30.01 26.00
CA VAL A 639 2.44 -28.86 25.41
C VAL A 639 3.08 -28.47 24.07
N LEU A 640 4.41 -28.32 24.01
CA LEU A 640 5.10 -27.96 22.78
C LEU A 640 4.99 -29.04 21.71
N GLN A 641 5.04 -30.32 22.08
CA GLN A 641 4.83 -31.46 21.19
C GLN A 641 3.42 -31.42 20.58
N TYR A 642 2.40 -31.17 21.40
CA TYR A 642 1.02 -30.97 20.95
C TYR A 642 0.97 -29.89 19.85
N PHE A 643 1.57 -28.71 20.06
CA PHE A 643 1.59 -27.65 19.05
C PHE A 643 2.47 -27.96 17.83
N THR A 644 3.53 -28.74 18.01
CA THR A 644 4.41 -29.20 16.92
C THR A 644 3.65 -30.09 15.94
N GLU A 645 2.90 -31.06 16.44
CA GLU A 645 2.17 -32.04 15.63
C GLU A 645 1.10 -31.42 14.72
N ARG A 646 0.48 -30.31 15.14
CA ARG A 646 -0.54 -29.62 14.35
C ARG A 646 -0.03 -28.45 13.51
N THR A 647 1.21 -28.01 13.73
CA THR A 647 1.77 -26.86 13.03
C THR A 647 2.82 -27.35 12.04
N GLN A 648 2.37 -27.65 10.82
CA GLN A 648 3.24 -28.10 9.72
C GLN A 648 4.43 -27.14 9.53
N GLY A 649 5.65 -27.70 9.44
CA GLY A 649 6.88 -26.94 9.32
C GLY A 649 7.46 -26.43 10.65
N SER A 650 6.79 -26.66 11.79
CA SER A 650 7.37 -26.39 13.11
C SER A 650 8.25 -27.55 13.61
N SER A 651 9.12 -27.26 14.58
CA SER A 651 9.97 -28.25 15.24
C SER A 651 10.16 -27.92 16.71
N LEU A 652 10.33 -28.97 17.52
CA LEU A 652 10.70 -28.87 18.92
C LEU A 652 12.18 -29.20 19.07
N ASP A 653 12.95 -28.23 19.56
CA ASP A 653 14.37 -28.38 19.87
C ASP A 653 14.55 -28.40 21.40
N GLU A 654 15.04 -29.53 21.91
CA GLU A 654 15.34 -29.70 23.34
C GLU A 654 16.81 -29.41 23.64
N LYS A 655 17.05 -28.39 24.49
CA LYS A 655 18.37 -28.03 25.02
C LYS A 655 18.52 -28.56 26.45
N LYS A 656 19.67 -28.38 27.11
CA LYS A 656 19.84 -28.93 28.48
C LYS A 656 18.85 -28.32 29.46
N ALA A 657 18.82 -26.99 29.54
CA ALA A 657 18.00 -26.24 30.47
C ALA A 657 16.82 -25.50 29.81
N SER A 658 16.58 -25.66 28.50
CA SER A 658 15.46 -25.00 27.81
C SER A 658 14.78 -25.89 26.77
N LEU A 659 13.55 -25.53 26.41
CA LEU A 659 12.77 -26.12 25.33
C LEU A 659 12.36 -25.01 24.36
N LEU A 660 12.72 -25.17 23.08
CA LEU A 660 12.45 -24.20 22.03
C LEU A 660 11.49 -24.82 21.01
N TRP A 661 10.36 -24.15 20.78
CA TRP A 661 9.47 -24.47 19.68
C TRP A 661 9.65 -23.48 18.55
N ASN A 662 10.19 -23.94 17.43
CA ASN A 662 10.48 -23.15 16.24
C ASN A 662 9.36 -23.32 15.21
N PHE A 663 8.77 -22.23 14.74
CA PHE A 663 7.72 -22.22 13.72
C PHE A 663 8.10 -21.39 12.48
N ALA A 664 9.39 -21.12 12.26
CA ALA A 664 9.89 -20.30 11.17
C ALA A 664 9.53 -20.83 9.77
N ASN A 665 9.44 -22.16 9.62
CA ASN A 665 9.07 -22.80 8.35
C ASN A 665 7.57 -23.10 8.26
N ALA A 666 6.78 -22.74 9.26
CA ALA A 666 5.33 -22.79 9.18
C ALA A 666 4.78 -21.64 8.32
N ASN A 667 3.53 -21.76 7.87
CA ASN A 667 2.81 -20.63 7.29
C ASN A 667 2.85 -19.45 8.28
N THR A 668 3.23 -18.25 7.83
CA THR A 668 3.54 -17.14 8.75
C THR A 668 2.35 -16.70 9.60
N SER A 669 1.16 -16.62 9.01
CA SER A 669 -0.06 -16.24 9.74
C SER A 669 -0.50 -17.34 10.69
N TYR A 670 -0.51 -18.59 10.22
CA TYR A 670 -0.91 -19.73 11.04
C TYR A 670 0.07 -19.99 12.19
N GLY A 671 1.37 -19.95 11.91
CA GLY A 671 2.43 -20.14 12.92
C GLY A 671 2.36 -19.09 14.03
N LYS A 672 2.12 -17.82 13.70
CA LYS A 672 1.91 -16.76 14.71
C LYS A 672 0.66 -16.99 15.56
N PHE A 673 -0.45 -17.38 14.92
CA PHE A 673 -1.68 -17.73 15.63
C PHE A 673 -1.45 -18.89 16.62
N GLN A 674 -0.82 -19.96 16.14
CA GLN A 674 -0.47 -21.13 16.95
C GLN A 674 0.50 -20.79 18.07
N ALA A 675 1.44 -19.88 17.84
CA ALA A 675 2.36 -19.39 18.87
C ALA A 675 1.64 -18.62 19.97
N LEU A 676 0.68 -17.76 19.63
CA LEU A 676 -0.09 -17.04 20.65
C LEU A 676 -0.87 -18.01 21.55
N GLU A 677 -1.58 -18.97 20.95
CA GLU A 677 -2.29 -20.02 21.69
C GLU A 677 -1.34 -20.87 22.54
N CYS A 678 -0.19 -21.26 21.98
CA CYS A 678 0.81 -22.03 22.71
C CYS A 678 1.37 -21.24 23.91
N GLN A 679 1.66 -19.96 23.71
CA GLN A 679 2.15 -19.08 24.78
C GLN A 679 1.14 -18.96 25.92
N THR A 680 -0.14 -18.69 25.61
CA THR A 680 -1.20 -18.60 26.62
C THR A 680 -1.36 -19.90 27.40
N ASN A 681 -1.27 -21.07 26.74
CA ASN A 681 -1.30 -22.36 27.42
C ASN A 681 -0.09 -22.59 28.33
N LEU A 682 1.11 -22.23 27.88
CA LEU A 682 2.33 -22.36 28.67
C LEU A 682 2.31 -21.44 29.89
N GLU A 683 1.92 -20.18 29.72
CA GLU A 683 1.82 -19.20 30.81
C GLU A 683 0.76 -19.62 31.85
N GLY A 684 -0.39 -20.13 31.40
CA GLY A 684 -1.41 -20.67 32.29
C GLY A 684 -0.93 -21.89 33.07
N PHE A 685 -0.13 -22.77 32.46
CA PHE A 685 0.45 -23.93 33.12
C PHE A 685 1.56 -23.57 34.11
N LEU A 686 2.39 -22.58 33.77
CA LEU A 686 3.56 -22.16 34.55
C LEU A 686 3.24 -21.09 35.61
N SER A 687 1.97 -20.67 35.76
CA SER A 687 1.56 -19.60 36.69
C SER A 687 1.97 -19.85 38.14
N ASN A 688 2.11 -21.12 38.54
CA ASN A 688 2.50 -21.53 39.89
C ASN A 688 4.02 -21.72 40.06
N ASN A 689 4.80 -21.65 38.99
CA ASN A 689 6.25 -21.85 39.00
C ASN A 689 6.99 -20.53 38.73
N GLN A 690 7.42 -19.85 39.79
CA GLN A 690 8.07 -18.53 39.69
C GLN A 690 9.49 -18.56 39.10
N ASN A 691 10.05 -19.75 38.84
CA ASN A 691 11.43 -19.91 38.40
C ASN A 691 11.59 -20.14 36.89
N THR A 692 10.48 -20.17 36.14
CA THR A 692 10.46 -20.45 34.69
C THR A 692 9.73 -19.35 33.94
N GLU A 693 10.25 -18.96 32.77
CA GLU A 693 9.64 -17.96 31.92
C GLU A 693 9.43 -18.47 30.48
N VAL A 694 8.40 -17.93 29.83
CA VAL A 694 8.10 -18.15 28.42
C VAL A 694 8.53 -16.91 27.64
N VAL A 695 9.47 -17.09 26.72
CA VAL A 695 10.01 -16.02 25.89
C VAL A 695 9.54 -16.21 24.45
N SER A 696 8.74 -15.27 23.96
CA SER A 696 8.38 -15.21 22.55
C SER A 696 9.40 -14.41 21.76
N SER A 697 9.94 -15.03 20.71
CA SER A 697 10.73 -14.38 19.67
C SER A 697 9.91 -14.26 18.37
N LYS A 698 10.54 -13.81 17.27
CA LYS A 698 9.87 -13.60 15.98
C LYS A 698 9.27 -14.87 15.37
N TYR A 699 9.96 -16.01 15.51
CA TYR A 699 9.58 -17.29 14.90
C TYR A 699 9.73 -18.48 15.85
N SER A 700 9.86 -18.24 17.15
CA SER A 700 9.96 -19.31 18.13
C SER A 700 9.43 -18.91 19.50
N LEU A 701 9.01 -19.90 20.27
CA LEU A 701 8.72 -19.79 21.70
C LEU A 701 9.77 -20.60 22.46
N GLU A 702 10.46 -19.98 23.42
CA GLU A 702 11.40 -20.68 24.28
C GLU A 702 10.89 -20.67 25.72
N VAL A 703 11.04 -21.81 26.41
CA VAL A 703 10.81 -21.91 27.85
C VAL A 703 12.13 -22.27 28.51
N HIS A 704 12.53 -21.46 29.50
CA HIS A 704 13.76 -21.66 30.26
C HIS A 704 13.64 -21.09 31.69
N PRO A 705 14.56 -21.42 32.60
CA PRO A 705 14.61 -20.82 33.93
C PRO A 705 14.91 -19.33 33.85
N SER A 706 14.21 -18.51 34.64
CA SER A 706 14.33 -17.04 34.61
C SER A 706 15.71 -16.53 35.02
N MET A 707 16.49 -17.33 35.76
CA MET A 707 17.87 -17.00 36.14
C MET A 707 18.88 -17.17 34.98
N LEU A 708 18.52 -17.92 33.94
CA LEU A 708 19.36 -18.14 32.75
C LEU A 708 18.94 -17.17 31.64
N ASN A 709 19.28 -15.89 31.81
CA ASN A 709 19.08 -14.88 30.78
C ASN A 709 20.41 -14.21 30.37
N LYS A 710 20.48 -13.69 29.14
CA LYS A 710 21.70 -13.07 28.58
C LYS A 710 22.23 -11.92 29.45
N GLY A 711 21.33 -11.14 30.07
CA GLY A 711 21.70 -10.00 30.94
C GLY A 711 22.50 -10.42 32.18
N SER A 712 22.07 -11.48 32.86
CA SER A 712 22.74 -12.01 34.06
C SER A 712 24.19 -12.44 33.77
N VAL A 713 24.43 -13.03 32.60
CA VAL A 713 25.77 -13.46 32.19
C VAL A 713 26.62 -12.28 31.74
N ILE A 714 26.03 -11.29 31.07
CA ILE A 714 26.72 -10.04 30.76
C ILE A 714 27.15 -9.32 32.03
N GLN A 715 26.33 -9.28 33.08
CA GLN A 715 26.76 -8.71 34.36
C GLN A 715 28.01 -9.43 34.91
N ARG A 716 28.09 -10.76 34.80
CA ARG A 716 29.29 -11.52 35.18
C ARG A 716 30.49 -11.15 34.30
N ILE A 717 30.32 -11.07 32.98
CA ILE A 717 31.39 -10.67 32.05
C ILE A 717 31.88 -9.26 32.37
N LEU A 718 30.98 -8.30 32.62
CA LEU A 718 31.31 -6.92 32.98
C LEU A 718 32.03 -6.82 34.33
N ASN A 719 31.71 -7.70 35.29
CA ASN A 719 32.40 -7.76 36.59
C ASN A 719 33.81 -8.35 36.48
N CYS A 720 34.03 -9.29 35.56
CA CYS A 720 35.34 -9.88 35.28
C CYS A 720 36.16 -9.09 34.25
N SER A 721 35.59 -8.08 33.62
CA SER A 721 36.26 -7.29 32.58
C SER A 721 37.35 -6.37 33.16
N PRO A 722 38.40 -6.05 32.39
CA PRO A 722 39.46 -5.15 32.83
C PRO A 722 38.94 -3.78 33.29
N LYS A 723 39.51 -3.23 34.35
CA LYS A 723 39.11 -1.91 34.91
C LYS A 723 39.43 -0.73 33.96
N ASP A 724 40.34 -0.93 33.00
CA ASP A 724 40.74 0.06 31.99
C ASP A 724 39.90 -0.02 30.69
N LEU A 725 38.75 -0.71 30.72
CA LEU A 725 37.82 -0.78 29.61
C LEU A 725 37.29 0.63 29.25
N GLN A 726 37.36 1.01 27.98
CA GLN A 726 36.99 2.35 27.50
C GLN A 726 35.89 2.34 26.43
N PHE A 727 35.55 1.16 25.89
CA PHE A 727 34.60 1.00 24.79
C PHE A 727 33.81 -0.30 24.94
N VAL A 728 32.48 -0.23 24.79
CA VAL A 728 31.58 -1.38 24.77
C VAL A 728 30.67 -1.28 23.54
N PHE A 729 30.60 -2.35 22.76
CA PHE A 729 29.73 -2.48 21.60
C PHE A 729 28.87 -3.73 21.77
N CYS A 730 27.56 -3.55 21.89
CA CYS A 730 26.61 -4.62 22.10
C CYS A 730 25.55 -4.60 21.00
N ALA A 731 25.30 -5.76 20.37
CA ALA A 731 24.30 -5.89 19.31
C ALA A 731 23.36 -7.07 19.57
N GLY A 732 22.06 -6.88 19.34
CA GLY A 732 20.98 -7.86 19.52
C GLY A 732 19.76 -7.56 18.64
N ASP A 733 18.90 -8.54 18.38
CA ASP A 733 17.76 -8.47 17.45
C ASP A 733 16.40 -8.81 18.06
N ASP A 734 16.29 -9.19 19.33
CA ASP A 734 15.00 -9.60 19.89
C ASP A 734 14.77 -9.15 21.35
N LYS A 735 13.65 -9.58 21.92
CA LYS A 735 13.28 -9.21 23.30
C LYS A 735 14.25 -9.77 24.34
N SER A 736 14.90 -10.92 24.07
CA SER A 736 15.87 -11.51 24.99
C SER A 736 17.12 -10.65 25.14
N ASP A 737 17.42 -9.86 24.10
CA ASP A 737 18.57 -8.97 24.03
C ASP A 737 18.40 -7.67 24.83
N GLU A 738 17.16 -7.29 25.16
CA GLU A 738 16.89 -6.11 26.01
C GLU A 738 17.57 -6.23 27.38
N ASN A 739 17.64 -7.44 27.93
CA ASN A 739 18.36 -7.73 29.18
C ASN A 739 19.87 -7.44 29.06
N MET A 740 20.44 -7.55 27.85
CA MET A 740 21.84 -7.22 27.59
C MET A 740 22.06 -5.70 27.65
N PHE A 741 21.17 -4.95 26.99
CA PHE A 741 21.20 -3.49 26.96
C PHE A 741 20.98 -2.91 28.36
N GLU A 742 20.03 -3.48 29.11
CA GLU A 742 19.77 -3.10 30.50
C GLU A 742 21.01 -3.28 31.39
N ALA A 743 21.64 -4.46 31.34
CA ALA A 743 22.84 -4.75 32.14
C ALA A 743 24.00 -3.76 31.87
N ILE A 744 24.18 -3.34 30.61
CA ILE A 744 25.19 -2.34 30.24
C ILE A 744 24.80 -0.95 30.74
N ARG A 745 23.52 -0.58 30.59
CA ARG A 745 22.98 0.70 31.04
C ARG A 745 23.09 0.87 32.55
N ASP A 746 22.73 -0.16 33.31
CA ASP A 746 22.81 -0.13 34.78
C ASP A 746 24.25 0.03 35.28
N ARG A 747 25.21 -0.58 34.58
CA ARG A 747 26.63 -0.51 34.94
C ARG A 747 27.24 0.86 34.68
N TYR A 748 26.98 1.45 33.50
CA TYR A 748 27.75 2.61 33.01
C TYR A 748 26.95 3.91 32.93
N ARG A 749 25.62 3.87 32.79
CA ARG A 749 24.77 5.07 32.65
C ARG A 749 24.23 5.58 33.99
N ASN A 750 23.74 4.69 34.86
CA ASN A 750 23.20 5.09 36.18
C ASN A 750 24.29 5.65 37.13
N ARG A 751 25.56 5.24 36.96
CA ARG A 751 26.70 5.79 37.72
C ARG A 751 27.07 7.23 37.34
N GLN A 752 26.86 7.66 36.09
CA GLN A 752 27.18 9.02 35.66
C GLN A 752 26.14 10.07 36.12
N GLN A 753 24.91 9.66 36.44
CA GLN A 753 23.91 10.56 37.03
C GLN A 753 24.06 10.70 38.56
N ASN A 754 24.47 9.65 39.26
CA ASN A 754 24.69 9.72 40.71
C ASN A 754 25.99 10.44 41.10
N SER A 755 27.03 10.42 40.26
CA SER A 755 28.26 11.20 40.52
C SER A 755 28.07 12.72 40.42
N LYS A 756 27.02 13.21 39.74
CA LYS A 756 26.70 14.66 39.71
C LYS A 756 26.04 15.20 40.99
N LYS A 757 25.65 14.35 41.95
CA LYS A 757 25.03 14.76 43.22
C LYS A 757 25.97 14.68 44.44
N GLN A 758 27.16 14.09 44.30
CA GLN A 758 28.13 13.96 45.39
C GLN A 758 29.53 14.29 44.88
N ASP A 759 29.80 15.58 44.67
CA ASP A 759 31.17 16.10 44.61
C ASP A 759 31.27 17.29 45.57
N THR A 760 31.42 16.96 46.86
CA THR A 760 32.16 17.76 47.83
C THR A 760 33.09 16.78 48.54
N GLU A 761 34.38 17.12 48.57
CA GLU A 761 35.52 16.37 49.12
C GLU A 761 36.25 15.38 48.19
N ALA A 762 37.58 15.50 48.24
CA ALA A 762 38.53 15.07 47.23
C ALA A 762 39.14 13.69 47.47
N THR A 763 39.85 13.21 46.44
CA THR A 763 40.77 12.06 46.35
C THR A 763 40.16 10.69 46.01
N ALA A 764 40.05 10.40 44.72
CA ALA A 764 40.53 9.16 44.07
C ALA A 764 40.29 9.26 42.55
N THR A 765 41.23 8.70 41.77
CA THR A 765 41.22 8.57 40.31
C THR A 765 39.83 8.40 39.67
N ASN A 766 39.38 9.39 38.90
CA ASN A 766 38.20 9.30 38.05
C ASN A 766 38.40 8.14 37.04
N PRO A 767 37.59 7.06 37.04
CA PRO A 767 37.67 6.06 35.99
C PRO A 767 37.25 6.70 34.66
N ALA A 768 38.07 6.51 33.61
CA ALA A 768 37.83 7.03 32.28
C ALA A 768 36.39 6.71 31.81
N SER A 769 35.70 7.69 31.22
CA SER A 769 34.33 7.50 30.73
C SER A 769 34.30 6.41 29.64
N VAL A 770 33.56 5.33 29.90
CA VAL A 770 33.37 4.23 28.95
C VAL A 770 32.35 4.64 27.89
N SER A 771 32.72 4.56 26.62
CA SER A 771 31.79 4.80 25.51
C SER A 771 31.00 3.52 25.23
N THR A 772 29.67 3.58 25.34
CA THR A 772 28.78 2.42 25.14
C THR A 772 27.93 2.58 23.89
N PHE A 773 27.84 1.52 23.08
CA PHE A 773 26.99 1.44 21.89
C PHE A 773 26.12 0.19 22.01
N CYS A 774 24.88 0.33 22.47
CA CYS A 774 23.88 -0.74 22.45
C CYS A 774 23.05 -0.61 21.16
N ILE A 775 23.01 -1.67 20.35
CA ILE A 775 22.50 -1.61 18.98
C ILE A 775 21.45 -2.69 18.77
N ARG A 776 20.26 -2.28 18.33
CA ARG A 776 19.17 -3.17 17.93
C ARG A 776 19.27 -3.48 16.43
N ILE A 777 19.25 -4.75 16.04
CA ILE A 777 19.29 -5.20 14.65
C ILE A 777 17.86 -5.44 14.13
N GLY A 778 17.43 -4.68 13.14
CA GLY A 778 16.04 -4.63 12.68
C GLY A 778 15.29 -3.40 13.20
N TYR A 779 14.09 -3.16 12.69
CA TYR A 779 13.31 -1.96 12.99
C TYR A 779 12.65 -2.03 14.37
N THR A 780 12.56 -0.89 15.04
CA THR A 780 11.97 -0.78 16.37
C THR A 780 10.55 -0.23 16.27
N ASP A 781 9.59 -1.14 16.21
CA ASP A 781 8.17 -0.84 16.44
C ASP A 781 7.82 -0.79 17.93
N LYS A 782 8.70 -1.37 18.75
CA LYS A 782 8.58 -1.50 20.19
C LYS A 782 9.65 -0.66 20.90
N PRO A 783 9.36 -0.18 22.11
CA PRO A 783 10.38 0.42 22.97
C PRO A 783 11.54 -0.55 23.14
N THR A 784 12.74 -0.09 22.82
CA THR A 784 14.00 -0.82 23.08
C THR A 784 14.87 0.02 24.01
N LEU A 785 15.68 -0.65 24.80
CA LEU A 785 16.72 -0.07 25.64
C LEU A 785 18.01 0.21 24.86
N ALA A 786 18.09 -0.22 23.59
CA ALA A 786 19.21 0.09 22.70
C ALA A 786 19.34 1.60 22.47
N ASP A 787 20.59 2.02 22.25
CA ASP A 787 20.96 3.41 21.94
C ASP A 787 20.83 3.73 20.46
N TYR A 788 21.08 2.71 19.62
CA TYR A 788 21.08 2.82 18.17
C TYR A 788 20.39 1.62 17.53
N HIS A 789 20.02 1.72 16.26
CA HIS A 789 19.61 0.57 15.46
C HIS A 789 20.46 0.42 14.19
N LEU A 790 20.54 -0.81 13.68
CA LEU A 790 21.02 -1.11 12.34
C LEU A 790 19.94 -1.91 11.60
N PRO A 791 19.66 -1.61 10.31
CA PRO A 791 18.59 -2.26 9.54
C PRO A 791 18.68 -3.79 9.46
N SER A 792 19.89 -4.32 9.34
CA SER A 792 20.10 -5.75 9.09
C SER A 792 21.41 -6.28 9.66
N ALA A 793 21.50 -7.61 9.76
CA ALA A 793 22.73 -8.33 10.09
C ALA A 793 23.89 -8.01 9.11
N MET A 794 23.58 -7.66 7.85
CA MET A 794 24.60 -7.30 6.87
C MET A 794 25.22 -5.93 7.16
N ASP A 795 24.43 -4.98 7.66
CA ASP A 795 24.91 -3.66 8.05
C ASP A 795 25.80 -3.75 9.29
N LEU A 796 25.41 -4.60 10.25
CA LEU A 796 26.26 -4.95 11.39
C LEU A 796 27.59 -5.56 10.93
N LEU A 797 27.55 -6.54 10.01
CA LEU A 797 28.75 -7.17 9.48
C LEU A 797 29.67 -6.15 8.79
N GLN A 798 29.10 -5.18 8.07
CA GLN A 798 29.85 -4.10 7.43
C GLN A 798 30.50 -3.17 8.47
N ALA A 799 29.76 -2.76 9.51
CA ALA A 799 30.30 -1.97 10.60
C ALA A 799 31.44 -2.69 11.34
N LEU A 800 31.28 -3.99 11.66
CA LEU A 800 32.33 -4.81 12.27
C LEU A 800 33.55 -4.98 11.36
N LYS A 801 33.34 -5.03 10.03
CA LYS A 801 34.44 -5.08 9.06
C LYS A 801 35.26 -3.79 9.11
N GLU A 802 34.60 -2.62 9.14
CA GLU A 802 35.27 -1.32 9.23
C GLU A 802 36.04 -1.14 10.55
N LEU A 803 35.50 -1.66 11.67
CA LEU A 803 36.18 -1.64 12.97
C LEU A 803 37.37 -2.61 13.02
N SER A 804 37.30 -3.76 12.35
CA SER A 804 38.39 -4.74 12.33
C SER A 804 39.54 -4.39 11.37
N GLY A 805 39.38 -3.37 10.52
CA GLY A 805 40.38 -2.92 9.54
C GLY A 805 40.45 -3.84 8.33
#